data_AF-A0A9W7SNU8-F1
#
_entry.id   AF-A0A9W7SNU8-F1
#
_cell.length_a   1.000
_cell.length_b   1.000
_cell.length_c   1.000
_cell.angle_alpha   90.00
_cell.angle_beta   90.00
_cell.angle_gamma   90.00
#
_symmetry.space_group_name_H-M   'P 1'
#
loop_
_entity.id
_entity.type
_entity.pdbx_description
1 polymer ?
#
loop_
_entity_poly.entity_id
_entity_poly.type
_entity_poly.pdbx_seq_one_letter_code
_entity_poly.pdbx_strand_id
1 'polypeptide(L)'
;MAPDRGGERADDAVDDELERHETSRSLVQEPVGQEPDPAFLRKRSEQPQFTVRALLVGLVIGVLIAFSNTYFGLQTGWISGMAMPSALIGFAYFKGLRAIMARVGGRAVEWGWGEEFSEVENVLVQTVAGSVGTMPLGCGFVGVVPALEYLLKPSETPGLDGGHATEEQGGLRLPLGKLILWALGLCFFGVMFAVPLRKEVIVREKLKFPSGTATALMIGVLHGGEKTGAEGNIEETSARQRKGRRHESSDEEAQGLLGTSSAARQSSDELDGRRERENALKRDWAKQIRLLTIAFAVSGCYTLVSYFIPQFHSIPILGTYLSNVWLWELNPSPAYVGQGIIMGPATTIHMLLGALLGWAVLSPLAKYQGWASGDVGDWNTGSKGWIVWVSLAIMLADAIVSLGWLVLRPTIWYSRTYGPGIARSIREKGLRRHLRELATPIMRGYSPVNLDDTPSSAHASRKTGLPDDEEEYDAPPEHLIGVRTTLLGLLLSLGFCLFAVQYSFSSIISIGLTILALVLALLLSIMGVRALGETDLNPVSGISKLTQLIFALVAPTGTKNAVTINLLAGAISESGALQAGDLLQDLKTGHLLGASPKAQFYGQLIGSGVGAVVSASVYKLYTNVYQIPGGLFQVPTGYVWIFTARLVTGQGLPPKTAIFSAGAAIIWALLTALRIYGQSRTNADGSKGAGWVAYVPGGIAVAVGMYNTPSFTLARTTGGLIAWWWMRWRGREETPMIVLASGLILGEGLVSIVNLGLASGGVPHFSRLGKKAAGENSKKAAGNAKKAEAAATKKAASDAKAAEAEAAEWQKGAKDNSKADKAAEKAAEAARKKAEKDALLKEEEASLPTKGGKGKAAPAKKSRGLDLSGLDAPSSKKELAALNATGIDNALDALSLTRESNEKIDRHPERRFPAAYKAFEERRLEEMKDEKGLRRQQKIDQIRKEFEKHPDNPFNQVSATYNMSKEEVAALKESERAKKEGLLAG
;
A
#
# COMPACT_ATOMS: atom_id res chain seq x y z
N MET A 1 -71.51 50.16 36.78
CA MET A 1 -70.35 50.89 36.25
C MET A 1 -69.12 50.04 36.54
N ALA A 2 -68.32 49.70 35.53
CA ALA A 2 -66.99 49.14 35.75
C ALA A 2 -65.98 50.28 36.02
N PRO A 3 -64.87 49.98 36.69
CA PRO A 3 -63.59 50.05 35.97
C PRO A 3 -62.72 48.80 36.17
N ASP A 4 -61.53 48.87 35.57
CA ASP A 4 -60.71 47.76 35.04
C ASP A 4 -59.40 47.51 35.83
N ARG A 5 -58.64 46.49 35.41
CA ARG A 5 -57.31 45.99 35.86
C ARG A 5 -57.36 44.96 37.00
N GLY A 6 -56.67 43.83 36.89
CA GLY A 6 -55.90 43.29 35.77
C GLY A 6 -55.29 41.94 36.14
N GLY A 7 -55.24 40.99 35.19
CA GLY A 7 -54.63 39.67 35.40
C GLY A 7 -53.48 39.45 34.44
N GLU A 8 -52.27 39.28 34.98
CA GLU A 8 -51.12 38.82 34.21
C GLU A 8 -51.18 37.31 34.02
N ARG A 9 -50.72 36.84 32.86
CA ARG A 9 -51.08 35.56 32.26
C ARG A 9 -50.03 34.48 32.52
N ALA A 10 -50.48 33.23 32.47
CA ALA A 10 -49.61 32.05 32.40
C ALA A 10 -49.29 31.64 30.94
N ASP A 11 -49.46 32.57 29.99
CA ASP A 11 -49.43 32.29 28.54
C ASP A 11 -47.99 32.32 27.99
N ASP A 12 -47.10 33.17 28.55
CA ASP A 12 -45.72 33.38 28.07
C ASP A 12 -44.82 32.12 28.12
N ALA A 13 -45.14 31.14 28.97
CA ALA A 13 -44.39 29.90 29.08
C ALA A 13 -44.72 28.85 28.00
N VAL A 14 -45.87 28.99 27.33
CA VAL A 14 -46.33 28.06 26.29
C VAL A 14 -45.87 28.53 24.90
N ASP A 15 -45.87 29.85 24.66
CA ASP A 15 -45.36 30.44 23.43
C ASP A 15 -43.85 30.23 23.27
N ASP A 16 -43.07 30.27 24.35
CA ASP A 16 -41.61 30.04 24.34
C ASP A 16 -41.21 28.55 24.16
N GLU A 17 -42.14 27.61 24.36
CA GLU A 17 -42.00 26.20 23.96
C GLU A 17 -42.45 25.97 22.50
N LEU A 18 -43.49 26.68 22.06
CA LEU A 18 -43.97 26.68 20.67
C LEU A 18 -42.93 27.31 19.72
N GLU A 19 -42.34 28.46 20.02
CA GLU A 19 -41.31 29.08 19.17
C GLU A 19 -40.07 28.17 19.02
N ARG A 20 -39.69 27.40 20.05
CA ARG A 20 -38.62 26.39 19.96
C ARG A 20 -39.01 25.20 19.09
N HIS A 21 -40.28 24.79 19.12
CA HIS A 21 -40.83 23.79 18.21
C HIS A 21 -40.99 24.31 16.76
N GLU A 22 -41.25 25.59 16.55
CA GLU A 22 -41.43 26.19 15.22
C GLU A 22 -40.10 26.60 14.55
N THR A 23 -39.12 27.08 15.32
CA THR A 23 -37.73 27.25 14.84
C THR A 23 -37.06 25.93 14.50
N SER A 24 -37.53 24.81 15.06
CA SER A 24 -37.18 23.45 14.63
C SER A 24 -37.95 22.99 13.38
N ARG A 25 -39.19 23.46 13.16
CA ARG A 25 -40.01 23.11 11.97
C ARG A 25 -39.52 23.76 10.67
N SER A 26 -38.83 24.90 10.71
CA SER A 26 -38.26 25.55 9.52
C SER A 26 -36.98 24.89 8.98
N LEU A 27 -36.45 23.85 9.64
CA LEU A 27 -35.20 23.17 9.26
C LEU A 27 -35.34 22.11 8.15
N VAL A 28 -36.52 21.97 7.53
CA VAL A 28 -36.90 20.74 6.80
C VAL A 28 -36.94 20.88 5.26
N GLN A 29 -36.73 22.07 4.71
CA GLN A 29 -36.91 22.32 3.26
C GLN A 29 -35.61 22.70 2.53
N GLU A 30 -34.71 21.74 2.34
CA GLU A 30 -33.92 21.62 1.09
C GLU A 30 -33.51 20.16 0.85
N PRO A 31 -33.38 19.73 -0.43
CA PRO A 31 -33.02 18.37 -0.80
C PRO A 31 -31.58 18.02 -0.43
N VAL A 32 -31.40 17.04 0.47
CA VAL A 32 -30.07 16.56 0.85
C VAL A 32 -29.31 16.10 -0.40
N GLY A 33 -28.06 16.57 -0.56
CA GLY A 33 -27.20 16.26 -1.70
C GLY A 33 -27.13 17.33 -2.81
N GLN A 34 -27.84 18.46 -2.67
CA GLN A 34 -27.55 19.68 -3.44
C GLN A 34 -26.53 20.57 -2.71
N GLU A 35 -26.01 21.60 -3.38
CA GLU A 35 -25.15 22.60 -2.70
C GLU A 35 -26.02 23.42 -1.73
N PRO A 36 -25.64 23.52 -0.45
CA PRO A 36 -26.51 24.08 0.59
C PRO A 36 -26.59 25.61 0.57
N ASP A 37 -27.77 26.15 0.86
CA ASP A 37 -27.98 27.59 1.10
C ASP A 37 -27.01 28.14 2.19
N PRO A 38 -26.35 29.29 1.96
CA PRO A 38 -25.66 30.08 2.99
C PRO A 38 -26.41 30.18 4.34
N ALA A 39 -27.73 30.35 4.33
CA ALA A 39 -28.56 30.44 5.53
C ALA A 39 -28.65 29.11 6.30
N PHE A 40 -28.75 27.98 5.59
CA PHE A 40 -28.72 26.65 6.17
C PHE A 40 -27.37 26.35 6.84
N LEU A 41 -26.27 26.64 6.14
CA LEU A 41 -24.90 26.47 6.66
C LEU A 41 -24.67 27.27 7.94
N ARG A 42 -25.12 28.53 7.95
CA ARG A 42 -25.00 29.40 9.13
C ARG A 42 -25.79 28.85 10.33
N LYS A 43 -27.05 28.44 10.15
CA LYS A 43 -27.87 27.89 11.25
C LYS A 43 -27.34 26.54 11.76
N ARG A 44 -26.74 25.71 10.90
CA ARG A 44 -26.08 24.45 11.32
C ARG A 44 -24.77 24.69 12.08
N SER A 45 -24.04 25.75 11.76
CA SER A 45 -22.75 26.06 12.40
C SER A 45 -22.84 26.33 13.91
N GLU A 46 -23.98 26.85 14.37
CA GLU A 46 -24.29 27.13 15.78
C GLU A 46 -24.40 25.86 16.65
N GLN A 47 -24.57 24.67 16.05
CA GLN A 47 -24.62 23.39 16.78
C GLN A 47 -23.24 22.98 17.32
N PRO A 48 -23.14 22.19 18.40
CA PRO A 48 -21.86 21.70 18.94
C PRO A 48 -21.04 20.85 17.94
N GLN A 49 -20.12 21.50 17.23
CA GLN A 49 -19.34 20.88 16.13
C GLN A 49 -18.27 19.88 16.59
N PHE A 50 -17.64 20.14 17.74
CA PHE A 50 -16.55 19.31 18.27
C PHE A 50 -16.85 18.88 19.69
N THR A 51 -17.40 17.67 19.84
CA THR A 51 -17.79 17.13 21.14
C THR A 51 -16.91 15.96 21.55
N VAL A 52 -16.55 15.91 22.84
CA VAL A 52 -15.71 14.84 23.41
C VAL A 52 -16.41 13.48 23.30
N ARG A 53 -17.75 13.44 23.41
CA ARG A 53 -18.54 12.22 23.22
C ARG A 53 -18.39 11.65 21.81
N ALA A 54 -18.50 12.48 20.77
CA ALA A 54 -18.32 12.07 19.38
C ALA A 54 -16.88 11.64 19.09
N LEU A 55 -15.89 12.39 19.60
CA LEU A 55 -14.47 12.03 19.49
C LEU A 55 -14.16 10.65 20.08
N LEU A 56 -14.60 10.39 21.32
CA LEU A 56 -14.33 9.11 22.00
C LEU A 56 -15.01 7.93 21.30
N VAL A 57 -16.26 8.08 20.87
CA VAL A 57 -16.99 7.04 20.13
C VAL A 57 -16.34 6.79 18.76
N GLY A 58 -15.95 7.85 18.05
CA GLY A 58 -15.19 7.76 16.79
C GLY A 58 -13.86 7.03 16.96
N LEU A 59 -13.09 7.33 18.01
CA LEU A 59 -11.84 6.63 18.32
C LEU A 59 -12.06 5.14 18.58
N VAL A 60 -13.08 4.78 19.37
CA VAL A 60 -13.41 3.36 19.65
C VAL A 60 -13.80 2.64 18.37
N ILE A 61 -14.74 3.16 17.59
CA ILE A 61 -15.15 2.56 16.30
C ILE A 61 -13.94 2.44 15.36
N GLY A 62 -13.12 3.48 15.29
CA GLY A 62 -11.91 3.53 14.48
C GLY A 62 -10.88 2.45 14.84
N VAL A 63 -10.67 2.15 16.13
CA VAL A 63 -9.78 1.05 16.57
C VAL A 63 -10.30 -0.30 16.06
N LEU A 64 -11.61 -0.54 16.17
CA LEU A 64 -12.23 -1.78 15.67
C LEU A 64 -12.08 -1.93 14.15
N ILE A 65 -12.23 -0.82 13.42
CA ILE A 65 -11.99 -0.73 11.97
C ILE A 65 -10.51 -0.97 11.64
N ALA A 66 -9.57 -0.44 12.41
CA ALA A 66 -8.13 -0.65 12.21
C ALA A 66 -7.75 -2.13 12.33
N PHE A 67 -8.26 -2.86 13.35
CA PHE A 67 -8.08 -4.32 13.45
C PHE A 67 -8.59 -5.06 12.21
N SER A 68 -9.80 -4.72 11.74
CA SER A 68 -10.41 -5.28 10.54
C SER A 68 -9.57 -5.00 9.28
N ASN A 69 -9.12 -3.75 9.10
CA ASN A 69 -8.32 -3.35 7.94
C ASN A 69 -6.90 -3.93 7.97
N THR A 70 -6.26 -4.09 9.13
CA THR A 70 -4.98 -4.83 9.22
C THR A 70 -5.16 -6.29 8.83
N TYR A 71 -6.22 -6.96 9.30
CA TYR A 71 -6.53 -8.36 8.94
C TYR A 71 -6.71 -8.54 7.42
N PHE A 72 -7.65 -7.82 6.81
CA PHE A 72 -7.93 -7.95 5.37
C PHE A 72 -6.79 -7.43 4.48
N GLY A 73 -6.06 -6.41 4.94
CA GLY A 73 -4.91 -5.86 4.24
C GLY A 73 -3.73 -6.83 4.18
N LEU A 74 -3.36 -7.45 5.30
CA LEU A 74 -2.30 -8.48 5.33
C LEU A 74 -2.69 -9.76 4.57
N GLN A 75 -3.98 -10.10 4.55
CA GLN A 75 -4.47 -11.30 3.88
C GLN A 75 -4.60 -11.14 2.36
N THR A 76 -5.18 -10.02 1.91
CA THR A 76 -5.62 -9.84 0.51
C THR A 76 -5.16 -8.53 -0.15
N GLY A 77 -4.45 -7.68 0.59
CA GLY A 77 -3.98 -6.39 0.09
C GLY A 77 -5.02 -5.27 0.00
N TRP A 78 -6.23 -5.48 0.54
CA TRP A 78 -7.37 -4.57 0.44
C TRP A 78 -7.85 -4.06 1.80
N ILE A 79 -8.24 -2.79 1.87
CA ILE A 79 -8.85 -2.14 3.04
C ILE A 79 -10.09 -1.35 2.62
N SER A 80 -10.96 -0.99 3.58
CA SER A 80 -12.12 -0.12 3.36
C SER A 80 -12.01 1.17 4.19
N GLY A 81 -12.41 2.31 3.62
CA GLY A 81 -12.50 3.58 4.35
C GLY A 81 -13.62 3.63 5.39
N MET A 82 -14.64 2.76 5.27
CA MET A 82 -15.73 2.57 6.25
C MET A 82 -16.42 3.84 6.80
N ALA A 83 -16.41 4.96 6.06
CA ALA A 83 -17.05 6.22 6.46
C ALA A 83 -18.55 6.06 6.77
N MET A 84 -19.35 5.67 5.78
CA MET A 84 -20.80 5.44 5.92
C MET A 84 -21.13 4.40 7.03
N PRO A 85 -20.44 3.24 7.15
CA PRO A 85 -20.61 2.34 8.30
C PRO A 85 -20.31 2.98 9.65
N SER A 86 -19.25 3.79 9.75
CA SER A 86 -18.88 4.47 11.00
C SER A 86 -19.96 5.43 11.48
N ALA A 87 -20.53 6.22 10.56
CA ALA A 87 -21.67 7.10 10.83
C ALA A 87 -22.94 6.33 11.26
N LEU A 88 -23.19 5.15 10.66
CA LEU A 88 -24.32 4.30 11.04
C LEU A 88 -24.14 3.71 12.45
N ILE A 89 -22.92 3.26 12.79
CA ILE A 89 -22.60 2.71 14.12
C ILE A 89 -22.61 3.81 15.18
N GLY A 90 -22.07 4.99 14.88
CA GLY A 90 -22.14 6.16 15.76
C GLY A 90 -23.57 6.52 16.12
N PHE A 91 -24.43 6.69 15.10
CA PHE A 91 -25.86 6.94 15.30
C PHE A 91 -26.55 5.82 16.09
N ALA A 92 -26.28 4.55 15.76
CA ALA A 92 -26.84 3.41 16.48
C ALA A 92 -26.45 3.40 17.96
N TYR A 93 -25.18 3.71 18.27
CA TYR A 93 -24.66 3.81 19.63
C TYR A 93 -25.38 4.92 20.42
N PHE A 94 -25.39 6.15 19.93
CA PHE A 94 -26.01 7.27 20.66
C PHE A 94 -27.52 7.12 20.80
N LYS A 95 -28.21 6.62 19.78
CA LYS A 95 -29.67 6.35 19.84
C LYS A 95 -30.00 5.20 20.78
N GLY A 96 -29.18 4.14 20.81
CA GLY A 96 -29.29 3.03 21.75
C GLY A 96 -29.05 3.49 23.20
N LEU A 97 -28.01 4.30 23.41
CA LEU A 97 -27.69 4.90 24.70
C LEU A 97 -28.82 5.79 25.20
N ARG A 98 -29.34 6.72 24.40
CA ARG A 98 -30.52 7.56 24.75
C ARG A 98 -31.72 6.68 25.16
N ALA A 99 -31.98 5.59 24.45
CA ALA A 99 -33.07 4.67 24.77
C ALA A 99 -32.85 3.83 26.04
N ILE A 100 -31.61 3.61 26.47
CA ILE A 100 -31.28 2.97 27.76
C ILE A 100 -31.39 4.01 28.88
N MET A 101 -30.79 5.19 28.69
CA MET A 101 -30.74 6.28 29.67
C MET A 101 -32.14 6.81 30.02
N ALA A 102 -33.02 6.92 29.02
CA ALA A 102 -34.44 7.26 29.21
C ALA A 102 -35.23 6.20 30.03
N ARG A 103 -34.73 4.96 30.15
CA ARG A 103 -35.32 3.92 31.01
C ARG A 103 -34.71 3.87 32.41
N VAL A 104 -33.46 4.33 32.58
CA VAL A 104 -32.71 4.23 33.84
C VAL A 104 -33.01 5.40 34.79
N GLY A 105 -33.25 6.60 34.25
CA GLY A 105 -33.77 7.75 35.02
C GLY A 105 -32.75 8.45 35.93
N GLY A 106 -32.48 9.73 35.63
CA GLY A 106 -31.72 10.64 36.51
C GLY A 106 -30.18 10.56 36.40
N ARG A 107 -29.53 11.69 36.71
CA ARG A 107 -28.07 11.97 36.72
C ARG A 107 -27.27 11.76 35.44
N ALA A 108 -27.46 10.67 34.71
CA ALA A 108 -26.67 10.39 33.51
C ALA A 108 -26.99 11.35 32.34
N VAL A 109 -28.16 12.00 32.38
CA VAL A 109 -28.54 13.11 31.48
C VAL A 109 -27.76 14.40 31.77
N GLU A 110 -27.44 14.69 33.04
CA GLU A 110 -26.67 15.89 33.44
C GLU A 110 -25.24 15.90 32.87
N TRP A 111 -24.72 14.75 32.46
CA TRP A 111 -23.38 14.60 31.87
C TRP A 111 -23.37 14.79 30.34
N GLY A 112 -24.45 15.31 29.75
CA GLY A 112 -24.55 15.56 28.29
C GLY A 112 -24.75 14.31 27.42
N TRP A 113 -24.93 13.12 28.02
CA TRP A 113 -25.18 11.87 27.30
C TRP A 113 -26.68 11.61 27.00
N GLY A 114 -27.56 12.52 27.43
CA GLY A 114 -29.00 12.50 27.13
C GLY A 114 -29.45 13.51 26.06
N GLU A 115 -28.60 14.48 25.69
CA GLU A 115 -28.88 15.47 24.66
C GLU A 115 -28.97 14.83 23.27
N GLU A 116 -29.67 15.50 22.34
CA GLU A 116 -29.81 15.01 20.98
C GLU A 116 -28.44 14.90 20.30
N PHE A 117 -28.19 13.77 19.65
CA PHE A 117 -26.99 13.54 18.86
C PHE A 117 -27.22 14.16 17.49
N SER A 118 -26.39 15.11 17.09
CA SER A 118 -26.58 15.90 15.87
C SER A 118 -25.95 15.25 14.63
N GLU A 119 -26.37 15.71 13.44
CA GLU A 119 -25.76 15.32 12.16
C GLU A 119 -24.27 15.70 12.11
N VAL A 120 -23.95 16.91 12.59
CA VAL A 120 -22.56 17.43 12.59
C VAL A 120 -21.65 16.66 13.55
N GLU A 121 -22.17 16.18 14.68
CA GLU A 121 -21.42 15.25 15.54
C GLU A 121 -21.27 13.87 14.90
N ASN A 122 -22.23 13.41 14.11
CA ASN A 122 -22.10 12.14 13.39
C ASN A 122 -21.05 12.21 12.28
N VAL A 123 -20.93 13.36 11.61
CA VAL A 123 -19.79 13.66 10.71
C VAL A 123 -18.47 13.59 11.49
N LEU A 124 -18.39 14.14 12.70
CA LEU A 124 -17.17 14.03 13.52
C LEU A 124 -16.86 12.57 13.92
N VAL A 125 -17.85 11.78 14.34
CA VAL A 125 -17.67 10.33 14.61
C VAL A 125 -17.11 9.64 13.37
N GLN A 126 -17.69 9.92 12.20
CA GLN A 126 -17.30 9.34 10.92
C GLN A 126 -15.85 9.71 10.53
N THR A 127 -15.46 10.98 10.69
CA THR A 127 -14.11 11.44 10.36
C THR A 127 -13.05 10.86 11.30
N VAL A 128 -13.33 10.82 12.60
CA VAL A 128 -12.41 10.23 13.58
C VAL A 128 -12.28 8.72 13.37
N ALA A 129 -13.39 8.01 13.17
CA ALA A 129 -13.37 6.57 12.95
C ALA A 129 -12.69 6.16 11.62
N GLY A 130 -13.00 6.88 10.53
CA GLY A 130 -12.37 6.69 9.23
C GLY A 130 -10.86 6.89 9.28
N SER A 131 -10.41 8.02 9.84
CA SER A 131 -8.98 8.34 9.93
C SER A 131 -8.17 7.36 10.79
N VAL A 132 -8.69 6.92 11.95
CA VAL A 132 -8.04 5.82 12.72
C VAL A 132 -7.99 4.54 11.88
N GLY A 133 -9.09 4.24 11.18
CA GLY A 133 -9.32 3.02 10.45
C GLY A 133 -8.50 2.85 9.16
N THR A 134 -8.11 3.93 8.48
CA THR A 134 -7.31 3.88 7.24
C THR A 134 -5.79 3.87 7.48
N MET A 135 -5.31 4.18 8.69
CA MET A 135 -3.88 4.16 9.02
C MET A 135 -3.13 2.82 8.78
N PRO A 136 -3.74 1.62 8.81
CA PRO A 136 -3.05 0.40 8.39
C PRO A 136 -2.54 0.45 6.94
N LEU A 137 -3.25 1.16 6.04
CA LEU A 137 -2.76 1.47 4.70
C LEU A 137 -1.86 2.71 4.72
N GLY A 138 -2.32 3.83 5.29
CA GLY A 138 -1.60 5.11 5.25
C GLY A 138 -0.18 5.06 5.81
N CYS A 139 0.06 4.26 6.86
CA CYS A 139 1.39 4.08 7.45
C CYS A 139 2.19 2.91 6.83
N GLY A 140 1.64 2.23 5.82
CA GLY A 140 2.28 1.15 5.05
C GLY A 140 2.24 -0.25 5.69
N PHE A 141 1.49 -0.47 6.77
CA PHE A 141 1.48 -1.73 7.53
C PHE A 141 0.90 -2.94 6.78
N VAL A 142 0.13 -2.72 5.71
CA VAL A 142 -0.42 -3.78 4.85
C VAL A 142 0.43 -4.09 3.60
N GLY A 143 1.50 -3.33 3.36
CA GLY A 143 2.29 -3.39 2.12
C GLY A 143 3.77 -3.14 2.34
N VAL A 144 4.15 -1.87 2.50
CA VAL A 144 5.55 -1.41 2.58
C VAL A 144 6.27 -2.00 3.79
N VAL A 145 5.70 -1.91 4.99
CA VAL A 145 6.36 -2.41 6.21
C VAL A 145 6.54 -3.94 6.16
N PRO A 146 5.54 -4.75 5.80
CA PRO A 146 5.76 -6.17 5.51
C PRO A 146 6.83 -6.46 4.45
N ALA A 147 6.90 -5.65 3.38
CA ALA A 147 7.92 -5.81 2.34
C ALA A 147 9.33 -5.56 2.88
N LEU A 148 9.49 -4.54 3.75
CA LEU A 148 10.73 -4.25 4.45
C LEU A 148 11.09 -5.35 5.46
N GLU A 149 10.16 -5.77 6.32
CA GLU A 149 10.46 -6.71 7.41
C GLU A 149 10.67 -8.17 6.95
N TYR A 150 10.04 -8.60 5.85
CA TYR A 150 9.99 -10.02 5.45
C TYR A 150 10.38 -10.32 3.99
N LEU A 151 10.37 -9.35 3.09
CA LEU A 151 10.55 -9.62 1.64
C LEU A 151 11.88 -9.13 1.06
N LEU A 152 12.69 -8.37 1.81
CA LEU A 152 14.06 -8.00 1.40
C LEU A 152 15.00 -9.21 1.39
N LYS A 153 15.81 -9.34 0.34
CA LYS A 153 16.90 -10.33 0.30
C LYS A 153 18.04 -9.90 1.24
N PRO A 154 18.91 -10.81 1.73
CA PRO A 154 20.11 -10.45 2.48
C PRO A 154 21.01 -9.42 1.75
N SER A 155 21.10 -9.53 0.42
CA SER A 155 21.81 -8.59 -0.46
C SER A 155 21.17 -7.21 -0.59
N GLU A 156 19.91 -7.05 -0.18
CA GLU A 156 19.13 -5.80 -0.24
C GLU A 156 18.87 -5.21 1.15
N THR A 157 19.16 -5.98 2.22
CA THR A 157 18.85 -5.61 3.60
C THR A 157 19.92 -4.64 4.13
N PRO A 158 19.59 -3.38 4.44
CA PRO A 158 20.56 -2.44 5.02
C PRO A 158 21.05 -2.91 6.38
N GLY A 159 22.31 -2.63 6.71
CA GLY A 159 22.80 -2.77 8.09
C GLY A 159 22.27 -1.62 8.94
N LEU A 160 21.56 -1.94 10.02
CA LEU A 160 21.22 -0.97 11.07
C LEU A 160 22.16 -1.17 12.26
N ASP A 161 22.80 -0.09 12.70
CA ASP A 161 23.50 -0.07 13.98
C ASP A 161 22.50 -0.43 15.11
N GLY A 162 22.71 -1.58 15.75
CA GLY A 162 21.85 -2.10 16.83
C GLY A 162 20.66 -2.97 16.40
N GLY A 163 20.56 -3.39 15.13
CA GLY A 163 19.58 -4.41 14.70
C GLY A 163 20.15 -5.82 14.75
N HIS A 164 19.44 -6.78 15.39
CA HIS A 164 19.77 -8.22 15.31
C HIS A 164 19.40 -8.80 13.93
N ALA A 165 20.05 -8.34 12.87
CA ALA A 165 20.02 -8.98 11.56
C ALA A 165 20.97 -10.18 11.58
N THR A 166 20.45 -11.37 11.92
CA THR A 166 21.13 -12.64 11.64
C THR A 166 21.30 -12.76 10.13
N GLU A 167 22.54 -12.83 9.63
CA GLU A 167 22.86 -12.74 8.18
C GLU A 167 22.14 -13.77 7.29
N GLU A 168 21.64 -14.87 7.87
CA GLU A 168 20.88 -15.91 7.19
C GLU A 168 19.41 -15.55 6.87
N GLN A 169 18.82 -14.53 7.52
CA GLN A 169 17.45 -14.07 7.27
C GLN A 169 17.43 -12.60 6.87
N GLY A 170 17.22 -12.33 5.58
CA GLY A 170 16.98 -10.97 5.07
C GLY A 170 15.69 -10.37 5.62
N GLY A 171 15.64 -9.03 5.69
CA GLY A 171 14.52 -8.29 6.27
C GLY A 171 14.95 -7.25 7.30
N LEU A 172 14.33 -6.07 7.26
CA LEU A 172 14.60 -4.94 8.13
C LEU A 172 13.57 -4.89 9.27
N ARG A 173 13.69 -5.77 10.26
CA ARG A 173 12.76 -5.83 11.40
C ARG A 173 12.94 -4.62 12.31
N LEU A 174 11.91 -3.81 12.46
CA LEU A 174 11.92 -2.60 13.28
C LEU A 174 11.23 -2.85 14.63
N PRO A 175 11.77 -2.31 15.74
CA PRO A 175 11.09 -2.32 17.02
C PRO A 175 9.84 -1.44 16.98
N LEU A 176 8.83 -1.76 17.80
CA LEU A 176 7.53 -1.08 17.82
C LEU A 176 7.67 0.45 17.92
N GLY A 177 8.58 0.95 18.76
CA GLY A 177 8.82 2.40 18.89
C GLY A 177 9.26 3.09 17.60
N LYS A 178 10.09 2.45 16.77
CA LYS A 178 10.48 3.00 15.44
C LYS A 178 9.30 2.94 14.45
N LEU A 179 8.48 1.90 14.50
CA LEU A 179 7.28 1.81 13.66
C LEU A 179 6.20 2.83 14.05
N ILE A 180 6.02 3.10 15.34
CA ILE A 180 5.14 4.17 15.84
C ILE A 180 5.66 5.53 15.38
N LEU A 181 6.96 5.81 15.53
CA LEU A 181 7.52 7.10 15.09
C LEU A 181 7.40 7.29 13.58
N TRP A 182 7.72 6.26 12.78
CA TRP A 182 7.49 6.24 11.34
C TRP A 182 6.03 6.56 10.98
N ALA A 183 5.09 5.84 11.60
CA ALA A 183 3.66 6.03 11.36
C ALA A 183 3.19 7.45 11.72
N LEU A 184 3.63 7.98 12.87
CA LEU A 184 3.33 9.35 13.30
C LEU A 184 3.94 10.40 12.37
N GLY A 185 5.17 10.20 11.88
CA GLY A 185 5.78 11.08 10.89
C GLY A 185 4.95 11.15 9.60
N LEU A 186 4.47 9.99 9.15
CA LEU A 186 3.64 9.88 7.95
C LEU A 186 2.24 10.49 8.11
N CYS A 187 1.61 10.46 9.29
CA CYS A 187 0.15 10.58 9.45
C CYS A 187 -0.45 12.02 9.46
N PHE A 188 0.37 13.07 9.31
CA PHE A 188 -0.09 14.46 9.51
C PHE A 188 0.02 15.38 8.29
N PHE A 189 1.07 15.26 7.47
CA PHE A 189 1.35 16.30 6.45
C PHE A 189 0.33 16.32 5.31
N GLY A 190 -0.29 15.18 4.97
CA GLY A 190 -1.39 15.12 4.00
C GLY A 190 -2.66 15.79 4.53
N VAL A 191 -2.97 15.60 5.81
CA VAL A 191 -4.08 16.28 6.52
C VAL A 191 -3.89 17.81 6.48
N MET A 192 -2.68 18.30 6.78
CA MET A 192 -2.36 19.73 6.69
C MET A 192 -2.48 20.28 5.25
N PHE A 193 -2.11 19.48 4.25
CA PHE A 193 -2.10 19.89 2.84
C PHE A 193 -3.47 19.84 2.17
N ALA A 194 -4.43 19.07 2.68
CA ALA A 194 -5.81 19.08 2.18
C ALA A 194 -6.58 20.38 2.51
N VAL A 195 -6.24 21.06 3.61
CA VAL A 195 -6.89 22.32 4.04
C VAL A 195 -6.94 23.39 2.94
N PRO A 196 -5.83 23.81 2.28
CA PRO A 196 -5.88 24.80 1.21
C PRO A 196 -6.60 24.29 -0.05
N LEU A 197 -6.60 22.98 -0.30
CA LEU A 197 -7.28 22.40 -1.46
C LEU A 197 -8.81 22.48 -1.33
N ARG A 198 -9.35 22.46 -0.10
CA ARG A 198 -10.81 22.48 0.16
C ARG A 198 -11.54 23.62 -0.57
N LYS A 199 -11.03 24.86 -0.49
CA LYS A 199 -11.69 26.02 -1.11
C LYS A 199 -11.74 25.90 -2.65
N GLU A 200 -10.71 25.31 -3.25
CA GLU A 200 -10.70 25.09 -4.69
C GLU A 200 -11.58 23.91 -5.08
N VAL A 201 -11.40 22.72 -4.49
CA VAL A 201 -12.05 21.48 -4.98
C VAL A 201 -13.50 21.28 -4.49
N ILE A 202 -13.87 21.83 -3.32
CA ILE A 202 -15.22 21.67 -2.75
C ILE A 202 -16.10 22.87 -3.02
N VAL A 203 -15.61 24.08 -2.74
CA VAL A 203 -16.43 25.30 -2.79
C VAL A 203 -16.53 25.83 -4.22
N ARG A 204 -15.39 26.03 -4.91
CA ARG A 204 -15.34 26.61 -6.26
C ARG A 204 -15.57 25.60 -7.39
N GLU A 205 -14.83 24.50 -7.41
CA GLU A 205 -14.92 23.48 -8.46
C GLU A 205 -16.13 22.55 -8.27
N LYS A 206 -16.74 22.54 -7.07
CA LYS A 206 -17.92 21.75 -6.69
C LYS A 206 -17.82 20.28 -7.12
N LEU A 207 -16.64 19.68 -6.92
CA LEU A 207 -16.42 18.27 -7.24
C LEU A 207 -17.37 17.37 -6.44
N LYS A 208 -17.81 16.27 -7.07
CA LYS A 208 -18.91 15.44 -6.57
C LYS A 208 -18.56 14.66 -5.29
N PHE A 209 -17.31 14.21 -5.13
CA PHE A 209 -16.86 13.27 -4.09
C PHE A 209 -17.92 12.20 -3.76
N PRO A 210 -18.24 11.29 -4.71
CA PRO A 210 -19.49 10.52 -4.69
C PRO A 210 -19.81 9.79 -3.37
N SER A 211 -18.85 9.15 -2.73
CA SER A 211 -19.03 8.45 -1.44
C SER A 211 -19.12 9.41 -0.24
N GLY A 212 -18.47 10.57 -0.30
CA GLY A 212 -18.69 11.64 0.68
C GLY A 212 -20.13 12.17 0.60
N THR A 213 -20.60 12.45 -0.62
CA THR A 213 -21.99 12.84 -0.88
C THR A 213 -22.99 11.75 -0.50
N ALA A 214 -22.70 10.47 -0.77
CA ALA A 214 -23.53 9.34 -0.33
C ALA A 214 -23.55 9.19 1.20
N THR A 215 -22.43 9.47 1.87
CA THR A 215 -22.35 9.48 3.34
C THR A 215 -23.16 10.63 3.93
N ALA A 216 -23.13 11.82 3.32
CA ALA A 216 -23.94 12.97 3.72
C ALA A 216 -25.45 12.66 3.59
N LEU A 217 -25.87 12.15 2.43
CA LEU A 217 -27.23 11.66 2.17
C LEU A 217 -27.68 10.67 3.26
N MET A 218 -26.81 9.71 3.60
CA MET A 218 -27.11 8.68 4.59
C MET A 218 -27.25 9.27 6.01
N ILE A 219 -26.34 10.17 6.42
CA ILE A 219 -26.41 10.85 7.72
C ILE A 219 -27.68 11.72 7.80
N GLY A 220 -27.97 12.55 6.79
CA GLY A 220 -29.19 13.38 6.78
C GLY A 220 -30.45 12.54 6.95
N VAL A 221 -30.56 11.42 6.23
CA VAL A 221 -31.69 10.47 6.35
C VAL A 221 -31.75 9.79 7.73
N LEU A 222 -30.62 9.49 8.38
CA LEU A 222 -30.61 8.92 9.74
C LEU A 222 -31.22 9.86 10.78
N HIS A 223 -30.94 11.17 10.65
CA HIS A 223 -31.40 12.21 11.57
C HIS A 223 -32.76 12.84 11.20
N GLY A 224 -33.35 12.44 10.06
CA GLY A 224 -34.75 12.76 9.71
C GLY A 224 -34.94 13.72 8.53
N GLY A 225 -33.88 14.08 7.81
CA GLY A 225 -33.97 14.86 6.57
C GLY A 225 -34.70 14.11 5.44
N GLU A 226 -35.32 14.85 4.51
CA GLU A 226 -36.08 14.23 3.40
C GLU A 226 -35.15 13.51 2.40
N LYS A 227 -35.57 12.32 1.96
CA LYS A 227 -34.92 11.58 0.87
C LYS A 227 -35.19 12.26 -0.47
N THR A 228 -34.19 12.91 -1.05
CA THR A 228 -34.11 13.15 -2.50
C THR A 228 -33.07 12.24 -3.13
N GLY A 229 -33.52 11.09 -3.64
CA GLY A 229 -32.67 10.15 -4.37
C GLY A 229 -32.27 10.73 -5.73
N ALA A 230 -31.01 11.14 -5.87
CA ALA A 230 -30.48 11.86 -7.04
C ALA A 230 -30.26 11.00 -8.32
N GLU A 231 -30.89 9.82 -8.43
CA GLU A 231 -30.76 8.92 -9.60
C GLU A 231 -32.11 8.47 -10.20
N GLY A 232 -33.22 9.08 -9.79
CA GLY A 232 -34.54 8.89 -10.42
C GLY A 232 -35.32 10.19 -10.54
N ASN A 233 -36.01 10.36 -11.68
CA ASN A 233 -37.03 11.38 -11.92
C ASN A 233 -36.59 12.85 -12.12
N ILE A 234 -35.53 13.08 -12.92
CA ILE A 234 -35.29 14.41 -13.52
C ILE A 234 -36.48 14.89 -14.37
N GLU A 235 -37.25 13.97 -15.00
CA GLU A 235 -38.44 14.32 -15.78
C GLU A 235 -39.68 14.72 -14.95
N GLU A 236 -39.86 14.17 -13.74
CA GLU A 236 -41.13 14.31 -13.00
C GLU A 236 -41.24 15.66 -12.27
N THR A 237 -40.13 16.18 -11.74
CA THR A 237 -40.04 17.57 -11.25
C THR A 237 -40.29 18.60 -12.35
N SER A 238 -39.73 18.38 -13.55
CA SER A 238 -40.01 19.22 -14.72
C SER A 238 -41.47 19.13 -15.17
N ALA A 239 -42.12 17.96 -15.04
CA ALA A 239 -43.55 17.80 -15.31
C ALA A 239 -44.43 18.53 -14.27
N ARG A 240 -44.08 18.49 -12.98
CA ARG A 240 -44.80 19.24 -11.93
C ARG A 240 -44.67 20.75 -12.10
N GLN A 241 -43.47 21.27 -12.36
CA GLN A 241 -43.28 22.71 -12.66
C GLN A 241 -44.02 23.15 -13.94
N ARG A 242 -44.07 22.32 -14.99
CA ARG A 242 -44.89 22.60 -16.19
C ARG A 242 -46.39 22.56 -15.94
N LYS A 243 -46.87 21.80 -14.95
CA LYS A 243 -48.30 21.67 -14.65
C LYS A 243 -48.81 22.80 -13.75
N GLY A 244 -48.01 23.27 -12.79
CA GLY A 244 -48.34 24.45 -11.99
C GLY A 244 -48.43 25.74 -12.83
N ARG A 245 -47.47 25.94 -13.75
CA ARG A 245 -47.37 27.14 -14.61
C ARG A 245 -48.42 27.24 -15.73
N ARG A 246 -49.51 26.48 -15.64
CA ARG A 246 -50.61 26.45 -16.62
C ARG A 246 -52.00 26.69 -16.02
N HIS A 247 -52.07 27.03 -14.72
CA HIS A 247 -53.32 27.28 -14.00
C HIS A 247 -53.39 28.64 -13.29
N GLU A 248 -52.43 29.55 -13.53
CA GLU A 248 -52.48 30.96 -13.08
C GLU A 248 -53.16 31.87 -14.12
N SER A 249 -54.34 31.47 -14.58
CA SER A 249 -55.28 32.37 -15.25
C SER A 249 -56.70 31.83 -15.12
N SER A 250 -57.65 32.73 -14.86
CA SER A 250 -59.05 32.51 -14.44
C SER A 250 -59.26 31.87 -13.05
N ASP A 251 -60.30 32.38 -12.37
CA ASP A 251 -60.97 31.86 -11.16
C ASP A 251 -60.53 32.36 -9.75
N GLU A 252 -59.96 33.58 -9.66
CA GLU A 252 -60.01 34.37 -8.41
C GLU A 252 -61.32 35.18 -8.29
N GLU A 253 -62.46 34.54 -7.98
CA GLU A 253 -63.63 35.28 -7.42
C GLU A 253 -64.71 34.43 -6.69
N ALA A 254 -64.62 33.09 -6.65
CA ALA A 254 -65.74 32.23 -6.23
C ALA A 254 -65.55 31.39 -4.93
N GLN A 255 -64.46 31.54 -4.16
CA GLN A 255 -64.17 30.68 -2.99
C GLN A 255 -64.14 31.36 -1.61
N GLY A 256 -64.70 32.57 -1.48
CA GLY A 256 -64.66 33.34 -0.22
C GLY A 256 -65.52 32.83 0.96
N LEU A 257 -66.23 31.70 0.86
CA LEU A 257 -67.30 31.34 1.83
C LEU A 257 -67.29 29.91 2.41
N LEU A 258 -66.23 29.12 2.24
CA LEU A 258 -66.12 27.76 2.83
C LEU A 258 -64.79 27.48 3.58
N GLY A 259 -64.08 28.53 4.01
CA GLY A 259 -62.68 28.45 4.45
C GLY A 259 -62.37 27.72 5.77
N THR A 260 -63.33 27.44 6.64
CA THR A 260 -63.03 26.97 8.02
C THR A 260 -62.93 25.46 8.21
N SER A 261 -63.49 24.65 7.31
CA SER A 261 -63.42 23.17 7.41
C SER A 261 -62.33 22.53 6.53
N SER A 262 -61.92 23.22 5.44
CA SER A 262 -60.85 22.74 4.55
C SER A 262 -59.47 22.87 5.18
N ALA A 263 -59.18 24.02 5.80
CA ALA A 263 -57.88 24.27 6.44
C ALA A 263 -57.57 23.27 7.57
N ALA A 264 -58.58 22.91 8.38
CA ALA A 264 -58.44 21.91 9.44
C ALA A 264 -58.20 20.49 8.90
N ARG A 265 -58.80 20.13 7.75
CA ARG A 265 -58.56 18.84 7.10
C ARG A 265 -57.21 18.77 6.40
N GLN A 266 -56.78 19.86 5.75
CA GLN A 266 -55.45 19.96 5.17
C GLN A 266 -54.36 19.86 6.25
N SER A 267 -54.53 20.52 7.40
CA SER A 267 -53.55 20.42 8.49
C SER A 267 -53.53 19.03 9.13
N SER A 268 -54.66 18.32 9.25
CA SER A 268 -54.66 16.92 9.71
C SER A 268 -54.01 15.97 8.72
N ASP A 269 -54.32 16.09 7.42
CA ASP A 269 -53.75 15.23 6.38
C ASP A 269 -52.23 15.46 6.21
N GLU A 270 -51.75 16.69 6.40
CA GLU A 270 -50.31 17.00 6.44
C GLU A 270 -49.63 16.47 7.71
N LEU A 271 -50.27 16.56 8.88
CA LEU A 271 -49.74 16.04 10.14
C LEU A 271 -49.67 14.51 10.15
N ASP A 272 -50.72 13.83 9.68
CA ASP A 272 -50.73 12.38 9.58
C ASP A 272 -49.81 11.91 8.43
N GLY A 273 -49.76 12.63 7.31
CA GLY A 273 -48.75 12.41 6.26
C GLY A 273 -47.30 12.59 6.75
N ARG A 274 -47.03 13.51 7.68
CA ARG A 274 -45.73 13.62 8.37
C ARG A 274 -45.48 12.46 9.32
N ARG A 275 -46.45 12.09 10.16
CA ARG A 275 -46.35 10.95 11.09
C ARG A 275 -46.13 9.63 10.37
N GLU A 276 -46.79 9.41 9.24
CA GLU A 276 -46.60 8.22 8.41
C GLU A 276 -45.19 8.16 7.80
N ARG A 277 -44.67 9.29 7.30
CA ARG A 277 -43.27 9.40 6.84
C ARG A 277 -42.27 9.14 7.97
N GLU A 278 -42.45 9.76 9.13
CA GLU A 278 -41.59 9.56 10.30
C GLU A 278 -41.60 8.08 10.76
N ASN A 279 -42.79 7.46 10.77
CA ASN A 279 -42.95 6.03 11.06
C ASN A 279 -42.39 5.14 9.94
N ALA A 280 -42.39 5.56 8.67
CA ALA A 280 -41.70 4.85 7.59
C ALA A 280 -40.18 4.89 7.76
N LEU A 281 -39.60 6.08 8.01
CA LEU A 281 -38.17 6.27 8.30
C LEU A 281 -37.72 5.45 9.52
N LYS A 282 -38.48 5.49 10.63
CA LYS A 282 -38.23 4.64 11.83
C LYS A 282 -38.25 3.15 11.48
N ARG A 283 -39.18 2.69 10.65
CA ARG A 283 -39.27 1.29 10.19
C ARG A 283 -38.11 0.90 9.29
N ASP A 284 -37.68 1.77 8.37
CA ASP A 284 -36.58 1.48 7.44
C ASP A 284 -35.21 1.48 8.12
N TRP A 285 -34.97 2.43 9.02
CA TRP A 285 -33.79 2.40 9.90
C TRP A 285 -33.73 1.11 10.75
N ALA A 286 -34.85 0.70 11.34
CA ALA A 286 -34.89 -0.52 12.14
C ALA A 286 -34.60 -1.79 11.29
N LYS A 287 -35.05 -1.82 10.02
CA LYS A 287 -34.66 -2.87 9.06
C LYS A 287 -33.16 -2.84 8.77
N GLN A 288 -32.57 -1.67 8.55
CA GLN A 288 -31.14 -1.53 8.27
C GLN A 288 -30.25 -1.97 9.44
N ILE A 289 -30.53 -1.53 10.67
CA ILE A 289 -29.77 -2.00 11.84
C ILE A 289 -29.96 -3.51 12.06
N ARG A 290 -31.18 -4.04 11.88
CA ARG A 290 -31.42 -5.48 11.99
C ARG A 290 -30.63 -6.26 10.93
N LEU A 291 -30.55 -5.75 9.71
CA LEU A 291 -29.76 -6.32 8.62
C LEU A 291 -28.26 -6.30 8.92
N LEU A 292 -27.73 -5.15 9.38
CA LEU A 292 -26.35 -4.99 9.83
C LEU A 292 -26.01 -6.01 10.93
N THR A 293 -26.87 -6.12 11.95
CA THR A 293 -26.66 -6.99 13.11
C THR A 293 -26.72 -8.47 12.74
N ILE A 294 -27.64 -8.87 11.86
CA ILE A 294 -27.72 -10.25 11.35
C ILE A 294 -26.49 -10.58 10.50
N ALA A 295 -26.09 -9.69 9.58
CA ALA A 295 -24.89 -9.88 8.76
C ALA A 295 -23.63 -9.99 9.61
N PHE A 296 -23.49 -9.11 10.61
CA PHE A 296 -22.43 -9.15 11.61
C PHE A 296 -22.39 -10.49 12.35
N ALA A 297 -23.53 -10.94 12.88
CA ALA A 297 -23.62 -12.20 13.62
C ALA A 297 -23.30 -13.43 12.74
N VAL A 298 -23.83 -13.47 11.51
CA VAL A 298 -23.56 -14.57 10.55
C VAL A 298 -22.08 -14.63 10.18
N SER A 299 -21.48 -13.48 9.85
CA SER A 299 -20.06 -13.41 9.48
C SER A 299 -19.16 -13.74 10.67
N GLY A 300 -19.42 -13.16 11.84
CA GLY A 300 -18.69 -13.48 13.08
C GLY A 300 -18.79 -14.95 13.47
N CYS A 301 -19.96 -15.59 13.34
CA CYS A 301 -20.11 -17.03 13.55
C CYS A 301 -19.27 -17.85 12.56
N TYR A 302 -19.27 -17.50 11.27
CA TYR A 302 -18.41 -18.14 10.28
C TYR A 302 -16.92 -17.99 10.62
N THR A 303 -16.48 -16.80 11.05
CA THR A 303 -15.08 -16.52 11.41
C THR A 303 -14.64 -17.30 12.64
N LEU A 304 -15.50 -17.46 13.65
CA LEU A 304 -15.23 -18.28 14.82
C LEU A 304 -15.21 -19.78 14.48
N VAL A 305 -16.14 -20.26 13.65
CA VAL A 305 -16.19 -21.68 13.24
C VAL A 305 -15.00 -22.04 12.34
N SER A 306 -14.66 -21.18 11.38
CA SER A 306 -13.54 -21.41 10.45
C SER A 306 -12.17 -21.29 11.12
N TYR A 307 -12.06 -20.61 12.27
CA TYR A 307 -10.88 -20.74 13.13
C TYR A 307 -10.67 -22.18 13.57
N PHE A 308 -11.70 -22.88 14.07
CA PHE A 308 -11.53 -24.26 14.50
C PHE A 308 -11.50 -25.25 13.32
N ILE A 309 -12.08 -24.92 12.17
CA ILE A 309 -12.10 -25.77 10.97
C ILE A 309 -11.46 -25.01 9.79
N PRO A 310 -10.11 -24.94 9.70
CA PRO A 310 -9.41 -24.19 8.66
C PRO A 310 -9.72 -24.65 7.24
N GLN A 311 -10.20 -25.89 7.06
CA GLN A 311 -10.61 -26.43 5.76
C GLN A 311 -11.70 -25.59 5.08
N PHE A 312 -12.49 -24.80 5.82
CA PHE A 312 -13.47 -23.89 5.22
C PHE A 312 -12.84 -22.79 4.36
N HIS A 313 -11.56 -22.44 4.55
CA HIS A 313 -10.88 -21.44 3.73
C HIS A 313 -10.44 -21.96 2.35
N SER A 314 -10.49 -23.28 2.12
CA SER A 314 -9.94 -23.98 0.95
C SER A 314 -10.95 -24.99 0.37
N ILE A 315 -12.09 -24.52 -0.13
CA ILE A 315 -13.11 -25.41 -0.72
C ILE A 315 -12.76 -25.72 -2.18
N PRO A 316 -12.54 -27.00 -2.58
CA PRO A 316 -12.10 -27.37 -3.92
C PRO A 316 -13.27 -27.45 -4.92
N ILE A 317 -13.91 -26.31 -5.22
CA ILE A 317 -15.10 -26.25 -6.11
C ILE A 317 -14.80 -26.79 -7.53
N LEU A 318 -13.61 -26.50 -8.07
CA LEU A 318 -13.19 -26.97 -9.39
C LEU A 318 -12.44 -28.32 -9.32
N GLY A 319 -12.67 -29.10 -8.27
CA GLY A 319 -12.02 -30.38 -8.02
C GLY A 319 -10.66 -30.28 -7.34
N THR A 320 -10.23 -31.40 -6.75
CA THR A 320 -9.04 -31.48 -5.89
C THR A 320 -7.73 -31.20 -6.63
N TYR A 321 -7.63 -31.51 -7.93
CA TYR A 321 -6.43 -31.23 -8.72
C TYR A 321 -6.21 -29.72 -8.93
N LEU A 322 -7.25 -28.99 -9.34
CA LEU A 322 -7.16 -27.55 -9.58
C LEU A 322 -6.97 -26.75 -8.29
N SER A 323 -7.52 -27.21 -7.16
CA SER A 323 -7.23 -26.64 -5.84
C SER A 323 -5.76 -26.86 -5.43
N ASN A 324 -5.31 -28.11 -5.30
CA ASN A 324 -3.99 -28.41 -4.73
C ASN A 324 -2.81 -28.00 -5.64
N VAL A 325 -2.97 -28.04 -6.98
CA VAL A 325 -1.88 -27.74 -7.92
C VAL A 325 -1.93 -26.30 -8.43
N TRP A 326 -3.13 -25.76 -8.65
CA TRP A 326 -3.33 -24.47 -9.32
C TRP A 326 -3.97 -23.39 -8.45
N LEU A 327 -4.22 -23.67 -7.17
CA LEU A 327 -4.80 -22.76 -6.18
C LEU A 327 -6.21 -22.23 -6.55
N TRP A 328 -6.93 -22.97 -7.38
CA TRP A 328 -8.35 -22.73 -7.71
C TRP A 328 -9.25 -23.32 -6.63
N GLU A 329 -9.25 -22.65 -5.49
CA GLU A 329 -10.10 -22.93 -4.33
C GLU A 329 -11.16 -21.82 -4.21
N LEU A 330 -12.24 -22.03 -3.45
CA LEU A 330 -13.08 -20.94 -2.95
C LEU A 330 -12.85 -20.79 -1.45
N ASN A 331 -12.58 -19.56 -1.01
CA ASN A 331 -12.76 -19.17 0.38
C ASN A 331 -14.12 -18.45 0.50
N PRO A 332 -15.17 -19.09 1.05
CA PRO A 332 -16.52 -18.54 1.13
C PRO A 332 -16.68 -17.53 2.28
N SER A 333 -15.60 -16.83 2.68
CA SER A 333 -15.65 -15.75 3.67
C SER A 333 -16.77 -14.76 3.33
N PRO A 334 -17.75 -14.56 4.23
CA PRO A 334 -18.81 -13.60 4.03
C PRO A 334 -18.26 -12.17 3.91
N ALA A 335 -17.12 -11.86 4.53
CA ALA A 335 -16.47 -10.57 4.36
C ALA A 335 -15.99 -10.34 2.92
N TYR A 336 -15.45 -11.33 2.21
CA TYR A 336 -15.10 -11.14 0.79
C TYR A 336 -16.32 -10.95 -0.11
N VAL A 337 -17.45 -11.59 0.22
CA VAL A 337 -18.74 -11.31 -0.43
C VAL A 337 -19.16 -9.87 -0.15
N GLY A 338 -19.00 -9.39 1.09
CA GLY A 338 -19.22 -7.98 1.47
C GLY A 338 -18.30 -7.00 0.70
N GLN A 339 -17.00 -7.29 0.62
CA GLN A 339 -16.06 -6.50 -0.18
C GLN A 339 -16.49 -6.47 -1.65
N GLY A 340 -16.89 -7.63 -2.19
CA GLY A 340 -17.40 -7.75 -3.55
C GLY A 340 -18.64 -6.91 -3.84
N ILE A 341 -19.57 -6.85 -2.89
CA ILE A 341 -20.75 -5.98 -2.95
C ILE A 341 -20.32 -4.51 -3.04
N ILE A 342 -19.45 -4.05 -2.13
CA ILE A 342 -18.99 -2.64 -2.07
C ILE A 342 -18.17 -2.26 -3.32
N MET A 343 -17.36 -3.18 -3.86
CA MET A 343 -16.58 -2.95 -5.08
C MET A 343 -17.43 -2.92 -6.36
N GLY A 344 -18.68 -3.41 -6.28
CA GLY A 344 -19.61 -3.48 -7.39
C GLY A 344 -19.27 -4.55 -8.46
N PRO A 345 -20.23 -4.83 -9.36
CA PRO A 345 -20.07 -5.89 -10.37
C PRO A 345 -18.97 -5.60 -11.39
N ALA A 346 -18.84 -4.36 -11.89
CA ALA A 346 -17.87 -4.04 -12.93
C ALA A 346 -16.44 -4.34 -12.46
N THR A 347 -16.05 -3.81 -11.29
CA THR A 347 -14.73 -4.03 -10.69
C THR A 347 -14.45 -5.50 -10.45
N THR A 348 -15.43 -6.23 -9.89
CA THR A 348 -15.24 -7.64 -9.51
C THR A 348 -15.29 -8.61 -10.70
N ILE A 349 -15.96 -8.26 -11.80
CA ILE A 349 -15.87 -8.98 -13.09
C ILE A 349 -14.51 -8.72 -13.75
N HIS A 350 -13.99 -7.48 -13.71
CA HIS A 350 -12.63 -7.19 -14.20
C HIS A 350 -11.55 -7.92 -13.38
N MET A 351 -11.75 -8.06 -12.06
CA MET A 351 -10.91 -8.94 -11.24
C MET A 351 -11.02 -10.41 -11.65
N LEU A 352 -12.22 -10.92 -11.93
CA LEU A 352 -12.36 -12.30 -12.42
C LEU A 352 -11.66 -12.50 -13.77
N LEU A 353 -11.77 -11.54 -14.70
CA LEU A 353 -11.01 -11.54 -15.95
C LEU A 353 -9.49 -11.59 -15.68
N GLY A 354 -9.01 -10.81 -14.71
CA GLY A 354 -7.63 -10.87 -14.23
C GLY A 354 -7.25 -12.25 -13.70
N ALA A 355 -8.09 -12.88 -12.87
CA ALA A 355 -7.84 -14.22 -12.35
C ALA A 355 -7.80 -15.27 -13.48
N LEU A 356 -8.68 -15.18 -14.48
CA LEU A 356 -8.68 -16.06 -15.64
C LEU A 356 -7.41 -15.88 -16.50
N LEU A 357 -7.07 -14.63 -16.86
CA LEU A 357 -5.86 -14.34 -17.65
C LEU A 357 -4.58 -14.74 -16.92
N GLY A 358 -4.46 -14.41 -15.64
CA GLY A 358 -3.31 -14.76 -14.80
C GLY A 358 -3.22 -16.26 -14.49
N TRP A 359 -4.24 -16.81 -13.84
CA TRP A 359 -4.18 -18.14 -13.23
C TRP A 359 -4.68 -19.29 -14.11
N ALA A 360 -5.58 -19.05 -15.07
CA ALA A 360 -6.06 -20.09 -15.98
C ALA A 360 -5.27 -20.14 -17.30
N VAL A 361 -4.67 -19.03 -17.74
CA VAL A 361 -3.92 -18.95 -19.01
C VAL A 361 -2.42 -18.78 -18.80
N LEU A 362 -1.97 -17.68 -18.22
CA LEU A 362 -0.54 -17.34 -18.16
C LEU A 362 0.26 -18.23 -17.18
N SER A 363 -0.30 -18.57 -16.02
CA SER A 363 0.36 -19.42 -15.02
C SER A 363 0.63 -20.85 -15.55
N PRO A 364 -0.36 -21.56 -16.15
CA PRO A 364 -0.11 -22.84 -16.81
C PRO A 364 0.88 -22.75 -17.98
N LEU A 365 0.79 -21.70 -18.80
CA LEU A 365 1.72 -21.48 -19.91
C LEU A 365 3.17 -21.32 -19.41
N ALA A 366 3.40 -20.45 -18.42
CA ALA A 366 4.73 -20.20 -17.86
C ALA A 366 5.34 -21.44 -17.19
N LYS A 367 4.51 -22.28 -16.56
CA LYS A 367 4.96 -23.54 -15.95
C LYS A 367 5.24 -24.63 -17.00
N TYR A 368 4.36 -24.79 -17.99
CA TYR A 368 4.55 -25.77 -19.07
C TYR A 368 5.80 -25.45 -19.92
N GLN A 369 6.06 -24.17 -20.19
CA GLN A 369 7.23 -23.71 -20.95
C GLN A 369 8.53 -23.63 -20.12
N GLY A 370 8.50 -24.04 -18.85
CA GLY A 370 9.68 -24.03 -17.97
C GLY A 370 10.19 -22.64 -17.56
N TRP A 371 9.44 -21.56 -17.83
CA TRP A 371 9.83 -20.19 -17.44
C TRP A 371 9.67 -19.94 -15.94
N ALA A 372 8.81 -20.73 -15.29
CA ALA A 372 8.59 -20.76 -13.85
C ALA A 372 8.57 -22.21 -13.36
N SER A 373 9.75 -22.74 -13.04
CA SER A 373 9.97 -24.15 -12.68
C SER A 373 9.57 -24.50 -11.25
N GLY A 374 9.35 -23.51 -10.38
CA GLY A 374 8.96 -23.72 -8.99
C GLY A 374 7.51 -24.19 -8.80
N ASP A 375 7.12 -24.39 -7.55
CA ASP A 375 5.72 -24.65 -7.18
C ASP A 375 4.83 -23.48 -7.56
N VAL A 376 3.58 -23.76 -7.98
CA VAL A 376 2.67 -22.71 -8.51
C VAL A 376 2.46 -21.59 -7.48
N GLY A 377 2.41 -21.94 -6.19
CA GLY A 377 2.22 -20.98 -5.10
C GLY A 377 3.45 -20.17 -4.69
N ASP A 378 4.66 -20.48 -5.19
CA ASP A 378 5.87 -19.73 -4.85
C ASP A 378 5.92 -18.36 -5.57
N TRP A 379 6.37 -17.36 -4.83
CA TRP A 379 6.50 -15.98 -5.30
C TRP A 379 7.83 -15.71 -6.00
N ASN A 380 8.88 -16.53 -5.80
CA ASN A 380 10.21 -16.27 -6.36
C ASN A 380 10.48 -17.04 -7.67
N THR A 381 10.20 -18.35 -7.67
CA THR A 381 10.47 -19.29 -8.78
C THR A 381 9.20 -19.90 -9.38
N GLY A 382 8.07 -19.74 -8.69
CA GLY A 382 6.76 -20.23 -9.09
C GLY A 382 6.04 -19.38 -10.13
N SER A 383 5.03 -19.96 -10.78
CA SER A 383 4.25 -19.27 -11.80
C SER A 383 3.41 -18.12 -11.23
N LYS A 384 3.03 -18.16 -9.94
CA LYS A 384 2.49 -17.01 -9.21
C LYS A 384 3.44 -15.81 -9.23
N GLY A 385 4.71 -16.00 -8.90
CA GLY A 385 5.73 -14.95 -9.01
C GLY A 385 5.85 -14.38 -10.43
N TRP A 386 5.81 -15.26 -11.44
CA TRP A 386 5.90 -14.88 -12.84
C TRP A 386 4.72 -13.99 -13.31
N ILE A 387 3.48 -14.35 -13.00
CA ILE A 387 2.30 -13.58 -13.45
C ILE A 387 2.17 -12.21 -12.76
N VAL A 388 2.74 -12.03 -11.56
CA VAL A 388 2.74 -10.74 -10.86
C VAL A 388 3.48 -9.67 -11.66
N TRP A 389 4.55 -10.02 -12.39
CA TRP A 389 5.26 -9.08 -13.26
C TRP A 389 4.44 -8.59 -14.45
N VAL A 390 3.56 -9.43 -14.99
CA VAL A 390 2.62 -9.05 -16.06
C VAL A 390 1.51 -8.16 -15.48
N SER A 391 1.00 -8.50 -14.29
CA SER A 391 0.06 -7.69 -13.52
C SER A 391 0.62 -6.30 -13.17
N LEU A 392 1.90 -6.23 -12.76
CA LEU A 392 2.58 -4.97 -12.46
C LEU A 392 2.69 -4.06 -13.68
N ALA A 393 3.03 -4.62 -14.85
CA ALA A 393 3.12 -3.85 -16.09
C ALA A 393 1.75 -3.31 -16.52
N ILE A 394 0.69 -4.11 -16.36
CA ILE A 394 -0.72 -3.70 -16.50
C ILE A 394 -1.07 -2.52 -15.56
N MET A 395 -0.77 -2.66 -14.26
CA MET A 395 -1.10 -1.64 -13.26
C MET A 395 -0.33 -0.34 -13.50
N LEU A 396 0.93 -0.44 -13.93
CA LEU A 396 1.78 0.70 -14.23
C LEU A 396 1.33 1.43 -15.49
N ALA A 397 0.94 0.70 -16.55
CA ALA A 397 0.41 1.29 -17.78
C ALA A 397 -0.92 2.03 -17.55
N ASP A 398 -1.86 1.40 -16.83
CA ASP A 398 -3.15 2.01 -16.47
C ASP A 398 -2.95 3.27 -15.61
N ALA A 399 -2.05 3.22 -14.62
CA ALA A 399 -1.70 4.38 -13.78
C ALA A 399 -1.01 5.51 -14.57
N ILE A 400 -0.05 5.20 -15.44
CA ILE A 400 0.66 6.20 -16.27
C ILE A 400 -0.31 6.88 -17.24
N VAL A 401 -1.18 6.12 -17.92
CA VAL A 401 -2.12 6.70 -18.89
C VAL A 401 -3.20 7.51 -18.18
N SER A 402 -3.77 7.00 -17.08
CA SER A 402 -4.80 7.70 -16.31
C SER A 402 -4.27 8.98 -15.67
N LEU A 403 -3.12 8.91 -14.97
CA LEU A 403 -2.54 10.11 -14.36
C LEU A 403 -1.98 11.06 -15.43
N GLY A 404 -1.38 10.54 -16.50
CA GLY A 404 -0.90 11.33 -17.64
C GLY A 404 -2.02 12.12 -18.31
N TRP A 405 -3.19 11.53 -18.52
CA TRP A 405 -4.38 12.26 -18.99
C TRP A 405 -4.85 13.32 -18.00
N LEU A 406 -4.83 13.02 -16.69
CA LEU A 406 -5.21 13.97 -15.64
C LEU A 406 -4.28 15.18 -15.56
N VAL A 407 -2.97 15.04 -15.88
CA VAL A 407 -2.06 16.19 -16.10
C VAL A 407 -2.39 16.90 -17.42
N LEU A 408 -2.53 16.12 -18.50
CA LEU A 408 -2.53 16.63 -19.86
C LEU A 408 -3.82 17.39 -20.21
N ARG A 409 -4.99 16.94 -19.74
CA ARG A 409 -6.29 17.56 -20.04
C ARG A 409 -6.37 19.03 -19.57
N PRO A 410 -6.10 19.38 -18.30
CA PRO A 410 -6.04 20.78 -17.87
C PRO A 410 -4.94 21.58 -18.59
N THR A 411 -3.79 20.94 -18.86
CA THR A 411 -2.64 21.60 -19.52
C THR A 411 -2.96 21.96 -20.97
N ILE A 412 -3.63 21.09 -21.72
CA ILE A 412 -4.11 21.35 -23.09
C ILE A 412 -5.11 22.51 -23.09
N TRP A 413 -6.07 22.52 -22.18
CA TRP A 413 -7.04 23.61 -22.05
C TRP A 413 -6.33 24.94 -21.76
N TYR A 414 -5.45 24.97 -20.76
CA TYR A 414 -4.72 26.19 -20.38
C TYR A 414 -3.83 26.69 -21.53
N SER A 415 -3.13 25.78 -22.21
CA SER A 415 -2.31 26.10 -23.38
C SER A 415 -3.14 26.62 -24.56
N ARG A 416 -4.36 26.13 -24.78
CA ARG A 416 -5.25 26.63 -25.85
C ARG A 416 -5.85 27.98 -25.51
N THR A 417 -6.30 28.18 -24.27
CA THR A 417 -6.97 29.40 -23.81
C THR A 417 -5.99 30.56 -23.61
N TYR A 418 -4.86 30.33 -22.93
CA TYR A 418 -3.91 31.38 -22.56
C TYR A 418 -2.63 31.41 -23.41
N GLY A 419 -2.25 30.29 -24.06
CA GLY A 419 -1.06 30.22 -24.91
C GLY A 419 -0.98 31.31 -26.00
N PRO A 420 -2.06 31.62 -26.75
CA PRO A 420 -2.06 32.72 -27.72
C PRO A 420 -1.90 34.13 -27.12
N GLY A 421 -2.14 34.30 -25.82
CA GLY A 421 -1.89 35.53 -25.07
C GLY A 421 -0.46 35.59 -24.53
N ILE A 422 0.01 34.48 -23.93
CA ILE A 422 1.39 34.32 -23.44
C ILE A 422 2.40 34.46 -24.60
N ALA A 423 2.15 33.82 -25.75
CA ALA A 423 3.01 33.92 -26.92
C ALA A 423 3.12 35.35 -27.47
N ARG A 424 2.03 36.13 -27.45
CA ARG A 424 2.06 37.57 -27.75
C ARG A 424 2.87 38.35 -26.71
N SER A 425 2.60 38.13 -25.43
CA SER A 425 3.31 38.81 -24.34
C SER A 425 4.83 38.55 -24.37
N ILE A 426 5.26 37.32 -24.64
CA ILE A 426 6.68 36.96 -24.80
C ILE A 426 7.28 37.63 -26.05
N ARG A 427 6.54 37.69 -27.17
CA ARG A 427 6.98 38.33 -28.41
C ARG A 427 7.11 39.85 -28.30
N GLU A 428 6.26 40.49 -27.50
CA GLU A 428 6.22 41.96 -27.33
C GLU A 428 7.12 42.44 -26.18
N LYS A 429 7.16 41.75 -25.03
CA LYS A 429 7.90 42.17 -23.83
C LYS A 429 9.24 41.47 -23.62
N GLY A 430 9.49 40.37 -24.31
CA GLY A 430 10.67 39.52 -24.16
C GLY A 430 10.59 38.55 -22.96
N LEU A 431 11.10 37.34 -23.15
CA LEU A 431 11.00 36.22 -22.19
C LEU A 431 11.48 36.58 -20.76
N ARG A 432 12.60 37.30 -20.63
CA ARG A 432 13.14 37.72 -19.32
C ARG A 432 12.19 38.66 -18.55
N ARG A 433 11.41 39.49 -19.25
CA ARG A 433 10.47 40.42 -18.61
C ARG A 433 9.19 39.70 -18.20
N HIS A 434 8.70 38.81 -19.06
CA HIS A 434 7.51 38.00 -18.77
C HIS A 434 7.75 37.01 -17.61
N LEU A 435 8.92 36.37 -17.53
CA LEU A 435 9.32 35.57 -16.37
C LEU A 435 9.42 36.40 -15.07
N ARG A 436 9.81 37.69 -15.16
CA ARG A 436 9.86 38.59 -14.01
C ARG A 436 8.47 39.04 -13.56
N GLU A 437 7.53 39.22 -14.50
CA GLU A 437 6.10 39.48 -14.22
C GLU A 437 5.40 38.24 -13.62
N LEU A 438 5.76 37.02 -14.06
CA LEU A 438 5.31 35.76 -13.45
C LEU A 438 5.87 35.52 -12.04
N ALA A 439 7.07 36.04 -11.75
CA ALA A 439 7.70 35.95 -10.44
C ALA A 439 7.20 37.01 -9.44
N THR A 440 6.47 38.05 -9.89
CA THR A 440 5.78 39.00 -9.00
C THR A 440 4.38 38.48 -8.66
N PRO A 441 4.06 38.22 -7.37
CA PRO A 441 2.75 37.69 -6.99
C PRO A 441 1.67 38.77 -7.10
N ILE A 442 1.00 38.82 -8.25
CA ILE A 442 -0.23 39.62 -8.41
C ILE A 442 -1.37 38.81 -7.79
N MET A 443 -1.95 39.30 -6.69
CA MET A 443 -3.25 38.85 -6.19
C MET A 443 -4.35 39.23 -7.20
N ARG A 444 -4.53 38.41 -8.23
CA ARG A 444 -5.71 38.44 -9.12
C ARG A 444 -6.29 37.04 -9.21
N GLY A 445 -7.62 36.98 -9.18
CA GLY A 445 -8.39 35.75 -9.02
C GLY A 445 -8.07 34.68 -10.06
N TYR A 446 -8.17 33.43 -9.61
CA TYR A 446 -8.19 32.26 -10.48
C TYR A 446 -9.45 32.28 -11.35
N SER A 447 -9.31 31.99 -12.65
CA SER A 447 -10.46 31.80 -13.54
C SER A 447 -10.79 30.30 -13.57
N PRO A 448 -12.03 29.89 -13.28
CA PRO A 448 -12.40 28.48 -13.25
C PRO A 448 -12.21 27.82 -14.62
N VAL A 449 -11.66 26.61 -14.61
CA VAL A 449 -11.55 25.75 -15.80
C VAL A 449 -12.92 25.12 -16.02
N ASN A 450 -13.79 25.78 -16.79
CA ASN A 450 -15.03 25.15 -17.23
C ASN A 450 -14.70 23.95 -18.14
N LEU A 451 -15.13 22.76 -17.72
CA LEU A 451 -14.77 21.46 -18.31
C LEU A 451 -15.75 20.97 -19.39
N ASP A 452 -16.74 21.77 -19.76
CA ASP A 452 -17.71 21.48 -20.83
C ASP A 452 -17.27 22.12 -22.16
N ASP A 453 -17.16 21.28 -23.21
CA ASP A 453 -16.66 21.62 -24.56
C ASP A 453 -17.63 22.48 -25.40
N THR A 454 -18.26 23.51 -24.83
CA THR A 454 -19.14 24.44 -25.55
C THR A 454 -18.44 25.78 -25.86
N PRO A 455 -18.14 26.11 -27.13
CA PRO A 455 -17.44 27.35 -27.49
C PRO A 455 -18.22 28.66 -27.27
N SER A 456 -19.48 28.60 -26.85
CA SER A 456 -20.42 29.74 -26.90
C SER A 456 -20.45 30.64 -25.65
N SER A 457 -20.00 30.18 -24.47
CA SER A 457 -20.08 30.98 -23.24
C SER A 457 -18.96 32.03 -23.08
N ALA A 458 -17.86 31.89 -23.83
CA ALA A 458 -16.64 32.69 -23.68
C ALA A 458 -16.76 34.17 -24.13
N HIS A 459 -17.94 34.64 -24.52
CA HIS A 459 -18.17 36.04 -24.96
C HIS A 459 -19.19 36.82 -24.12
N ALA A 460 -19.83 36.20 -23.12
CA ALA A 460 -20.80 36.90 -22.26
C ALA A 460 -20.16 37.72 -21.12
N SER A 461 -19.05 37.26 -20.53
CA SER A 461 -18.46 37.86 -19.32
C SER A 461 -17.57 39.10 -19.59
N ARG A 462 -18.01 40.02 -20.45
CA ARG A 462 -17.23 41.23 -20.77
C ARG A 462 -18.06 42.50 -20.94
N LYS A 463 -18.87 42.83 -19.93
CA LYS A 463 -19.36 44.19 -19.63
C LYS A 463 -20.19 44.22 -18.33
N THR A 464 -19.61 44.75 -17.26
CA THR A 464 -20.05 45.95 -16.50
C THR A 464 -19.27 46.02 -15.18
N GLY A 465 -18.98 47.23 -14.71
CA GLY A 465 -18.31 47.44 -13.42
C GLY A 465 -19.33 47.57 -12.30
N LEU A 466 -19.64 46.46 -11.64
CA LEU A 466 -20.40 46.38 -10.39
C LEU A 466 -19.50 45.70 -9.35
N PRO A 467 -19.39 46.21 -8.11
CA PRO A 467 -18.64 45.57 -7.04
C PRO A 467 -19.50 44.53 -6.32
N ASP A 468 -19.99 43.54 -7.06
CA ASP A 468 -20.64 42.33 -6.52
C ASP A 468 -19.84 41.11 -6.99
N ASP A 469 -18.68 40.89 -6.35
CA ASP A 469 -18.22 39.51 -6.17
C ASP A 469 -19.22 38.87 -5.19
N GLU A 470 -20.20 38.12 -5.68
CA GLU A 470 -20.96 37.19 -4.84
C GLU A 470 -19.93 36.19 -4.26
N GLU A 471 -19.43 36.47 -3.06
CA GLU A 471 -18.52 35.57 -2.34
C GLU A 471 -19.28 34.28 -2.03
N GLU A 472 -19.08 33.29 -2.90
CA GLU A 472 -19.60 31.93 -2.78
C GLU A 472 -19.37 31.41 -1.35
N TYR A 473 -20.46 31.38 -0.57
CA TYR A 473 -20.40 31.27 0.87
C TYR A 473 -19.87 29.89 1.28
N ASP A 474 -18.75 29.89 1.99
CA ASP A 474 -18.03 28.68 2.32
C ASP A 474 -18.51 28.05 3.65
N ALA A 475 -18.16 28.73 4.74
CA ALA A 475 -18.54 28.46 6.12
C ALA A 475 -18.19 29.71 6.95
N PRO A 476 -18.76 29.92 8.14
CA PRO A 476 -18.40 31.08 8.96
C PRO A 476 -16.89 31.10 9.28
N PRO A 477 -16.24 32.28 9.32
CA PRO A 477 -14.79 32.38 9.47
C PRO A 477 -14.20 31.66 10.70
N GLU A 478 -14.97 31.51 11.79
CA GLU A 478 -14.54 30.78 12.99
C GLU A 478 -14.42 29.26 12.81
N HIS A 479 -15.14 28.70 11.83
CA HIS A 479 -15.15 27.28 11.47
C HIS A 479 -14.16 26.94 10.36
N LEU A 480 -13.52 27.95 9.75
CA LEU A 480 -12.41 27.79 8.82
C LEU A 480 -11.08 27.68 9.57
N ILE A 481 -10.10 27.06 8.90
CA ILE A 481 -8.76 26.87 9.45
C ILE A 481 -7.88 28.01 8.92
N GLY A 482 -7.37 28.85 9.83
CA GLY A 482 -6.59 30.02 9.46
C GLY A 482 -5.32 29.66 8.68
N VAL A 483 -5.05 30.39 7.59
CA VAL A 483 -3.89 30.16 6.70
C VAL A 483 -2.56 30.07 7.46
N ARG A 484 -2.38 30.85 8.54
CA ARG A 484 -1.21 30.79 9.41
C ARG A 484 -1.06 29.42 10.10
N THR A 485 -2.14 28.88 10.65
CA THR A 485 -2.18 27.54 11.28
C THR A 485 -1.87 26.47 10.26
N THR A 486 -2.44 26.58 9.06
CA THR A 486 -2.20 25.66 7.94
C THR A 486 -0.74 25.64 7.51
N LEU A 487 -0.14 26.80 7.25
CA LEU A 487 1.26 26.90 6.82
C LEU A 487 2.23 26.46 7.91
N LEU A 488 2.03 26.88 9.16
CA LEU A 488 2.87 26.49 10.28
C LEU A 488 2.77 24.99 10.56
N GLY A 489 1.55 24.44 10.62
CA GLY A 489 1.33 23.01 10.83
C GLY A 489 1.85 22.15 9.66
N LEU A 490 1.78 22.64 8.41
CA LEU A 490 2.39 21.97 7.26
C LEU A 490 3.92 21.93 7.40
N LEU A 491 4.58 23.04 7.74
CA LEU A 491 6.02 23.08 7.98
C LEU A 491 6.43 22.16 9.15
N LEU A 492 5.69 22.18 10.27
CA LEU A 492 5.95 21.34 11.43
C LEU A 492 5.73 19.85 11.12
N SER A 493 4.67 19.48 10.42
CA SER A 493 4.39 18.08 10.05
C SER A 493 5.37 17.54 8.99
N LEU A 494 5.79 18.36 8.03
CA LEU A 494 6.86 17.99 7.09
C LEU A 494 8.22 17.83 7.80
N GLY A 495 8.56 18.74 8.72
CA GLY A 495 9.77 18.65 9.53
C GLY A 495 9.77 17.44 10.47
N PHE A 496 8.61 17.12 11.07
CA PHE A 496 8.42 15.94 11.90
C PHE A 496 8.46 14.65 11.09
N CYS A 497 7.88 14.61 9.89
CA CYS A 497 8.00 13.49 8.97
C CYS A 497 9.47 13.25 8.57
N LEU A 498 10.20 14.32 8.23
CA LEU A 498 11.63 14.25 7.93
C LEU A 498 12.42 13.68 9.11
N PHE A 499 12.20 14.18 10.33
CA PHE A 499 12.81 13.65 11.55
C PHE A 499 12.47 12.16 11.77
N ALA A 500 11.20 11.79 11.67
CA ALA A 500 10.73 10.43 11.90
C ALA A 500 11.30 9.42 10.89
N VAL A 501 11.39 9.79 9.61
CA VAL A 501 12.04 8.98 8.56
C VAL A 501 13.52 8.80 8.88
N GLN A 502 14.23 9.91 9.17
CA GLN A 502 15.68 9.89 9.42
C GLN A 502 16.04 9.17 10.73
N TYR A 503 15.20 9.19 11.76
CA TYR A 503 15.41 8.42 12.99
C TYR A 503 15.12 6.93 12.80
N SER A 504 14.00 6.60 12.13
CA SER A 504 13.56 5.21 11.95
C SER A 504 14.47 4.45 10.98
N PHE A 505 14.89 5.12 9.90
CA PHE A 505 15.72 4.60 8.81
C PHE A 505 17.06 5.35 8.68
N SER A 506 17.67 5.67 9.82
CA SER A 506 19.01 6.27 9.90
C SER A 506 20.01 5.48 9.05
N SER A 507 20.96 6.21 8.44
CA SER A 507 21.94 5.76 7.42
C SER A 507 21.39 5.12 6.12
N ILE A 508 20.08 4.92 5.97
CA ILE A 508 19.50 4.25 4.79
C ILE A 508 19.13 5.24 3.67
N ILE A 509 18.34 6.27 3.99
CA ILE A 509 17.84 7.27 3.03
C ILE A 509 18.37 8.66 3.38
N SER A 510 18.89 9.39 2.40
CA SER A 510 19.42 10.74 2.65
C SER A 510 18.32 11.77 2.90
N ILE A 511 18.67 12.84 3.61
CA ILE A 511 17.78 13.98 3.87
C ILE A 511 17.24 14.56 2.55
N GLY A 512 18.10 14.76 1.55
CA GLY A 512 17.71 15.29 0.24
C GLY A 512 16.71 14.39 -0.51
N LEU A 513 16.89 13.07 -0.44
CA LEU A 513 15.93 12.12 -1.01
C LEU A 513 14.62 12.10 -0.23
N THR A 514 14.65 12.26 1.10
CA THR A 514 13.43 12.35 1.91
C THR A 514 12.64 13.62 1.59
N ILE A 515 13.32 14.76 1.43
CA ILE A 515 12.70 16.03 1.00
C ILE A 515 12.09 15.89 -0.40
N LEU A 516 12.78 15.24 -1.34
CA LEU A 516 12.23 14.95 -2.67
C LEU A 516 10.96 14.10 -2.60
N ALA A 517 10.94 13.05 -1.77
CA ALA A 517 9.75 12.22 -1.57
C ALA A 517 8.57 13.03 -1.01
N LEU A 518 8.81 13.91 -0.04
CA LEU A 518 7.79 14.81 0.52
C LEU A 518 7.25 15.80 -0.52
N VAL A 519 8.12 16.43 -1.31
CA VAL A 519 7.69 17.35 -2.38
C VAL A 519 6.84 16.62 -3.43
N LEU A 520 7.23 15.41 -3.85
CA LEU A 520 6.44 14.60 -4.77
C LEU A 520 5.10 14.15 -4.16
N ALA A 521 5.08 13.79 -2.87
CA ALA A 521 3.86 13.44 -2.16
C ALA A 521 2.83 14.58 -2.18
N LEU A 522 3.25 15.81 -1.88
CA LEU A 522 2.37 16.98 -1.94
C LEU A 522 1.85 17.21 -3.37
N LEU A 523 2.74 17.23 -4.37
CA LEU A 523 2.36 17.47 -5.77
C LEU A 523 1.38 16.41 -6.32
N LEU A 524 1.65 15.13 -6.04
CA LEU A 524 0.81 14.03 -6.53
C LEU A 524 -0.50 13.90 -5.72
N SER A 525 -0.53 14.34 -4.46
CA SER A 525 -1.77 14.37 -3.68
C SER A 525 -2.84 15.30 -4.28
N ILE A 526 -2.47 16.43 -4.89
CA ILE A 526 -3.41 17.30 -5.63
C ILE A 526 -4.15 16.51 -6.71
N MET A 527 -3.42 15.64 -7.42
CA MET A 527 -3.97 14.79 -8.46
C MET A 527 -4.86 13.69 -7.89
N GLY A 528 -4.43 13.05 -6.78
CA GLY A 528 -5.22 12.01 -6.11
C GLY A 528 -6.56 12.53 -5.60
N VAL A 529 -6.54 13.72 -4.98
CA VAL A 529 -7.71 14.47 -4.51
C VAL A 529 -8.68 14.79 -5.64
N ARG A 530 -8.20 15.30 -6.79
CA ARG A 530 -9.09 15.61 -7.93
C ARG A 530 -9.69 14.36 -8.55
N ALA A 531 -8.89 13.30 -8.73
CA ALA A 531 -9.39 12.01 -9.20
C ALA A 531 -10.47 11.44 -8.25
N LEU A 532 -10.26 11.55 -6.93
CA LEU A 532 -11.23 11.16 -5.92
C LEU A 532 -12.52 12.00 -6.01
N GLY A 533 -12.39 13.33 -6.15
CA GLY A 533 -13.54 14.24 -6.28
C GLY A 533 -14.37 14.01 -7.55
N GLU A 534 -13.75 13.64 -8.67
CA GLU A 534 -14.44 13.33 -9.93
C GLU A 534 -14.99 11.88 -9.99
N THR A 535 -14.25 10.89 -9.47
CA THR A 535 -14.47 9.46 -9.78
C THR A 535 -14.66 8.53 -8.58
N ASP A 536 -14.62 9.07 -7.36
CA ASP A 536 -14.67 8.32 -6.09
C ASP A 536 -13.49 7.36 -5.85
N LEU A 537 -12.47 7.40 -6.70
CA LEU A 537 -11.29 6.56 -6.61
C LEU A 537 -10.05 7.44 -6.43
N ASN A 538 -9.42 7.33 -5.26
CA ASN A 538 -8.09 7.91 -5.02
C ASN A 538 -7.01 6.97 -5.61
N PRO A 539 -6.27 7.35 -6.67
CA PRO A 539 -5.31 6.48 -7.36
C PRO A 539 -3.98 6.34 -6.60
N VAL A 540 -4.03 6.18 -5.27
CA VAL A 540 -2.87 6.17 -4.36
C VAL A 540 -1.80 5.16 -4.78
N SER A 541 -2.24 3.96 -5.19
CA SER A 541 -1.39 2.87 -5.70
C SER A 541 -0.66 3.21 -7.02
N GLY A 542 -1.20 4.14 -7.82
CA GLY A 542 -0.55 4.66 -9.03
C GLY A 542 0.42 5.80 -8.71
N ILE A 543 0.00 6.72 -7.83
CA ILE A 543 0.81 7.83 -7.29
C ILE A 543 2.12 7.31 -6.66
N SER A 544 2.03 6.26 -5.84
CA SER A 544 3.21 5.66 -5.21
C SER A 544 4.15 5.03 -6.23
N LYS A 545 3.63 4.30 -7.24
CA LYS A 545 4.44 3.68 -8.31
C LYS A 545 5.13 4.69 -9.22
N LEU A 546 4.47 5.83 -9.51
CA LEU A 546 5.11 6.93 -10.22
C LEU A 546 6.23 7.56 -9.40
N THR A 547 6.06 7.63 -8.07
CA THR A 547 7.16 8.03 -7.17
C THR A 547 8.29 7.01 -7.19
N GLN A 548 8.00 5.70 -7.19
CA GLN A 548 9.00 4.65 -7.36
C GLN A 548 9.76 4.75 -8.70
N LEU A 549 9.08 5.10 -9.80
CA LEU A 549 9.72 5.36 -11.10
C LEU A 549 10.63 6.61 -11.07
N ILE A 550 10.18 7.72 -10.49
CA ILE A 550 11.01 8.93 -10.37
C ILE A 550 12.24 8.65 -9.50
N PHE A 551 12.07 7.90 -8.41
CA PHE A 551 13.19 7.51 -7.55
C PHE A 551 14.18 6.55 -8.22
N ALA A 552 13.78 5.80 -9.24
CA ALA A 552 14.70 5.00 -10.04
C ALA A 552 15.74 5.84 -10.81
N LEU A 553 15.39 7.08 -11.15
CA LEU A 553 16.25 8.01 -11.88
C LEU A 553 17.17 8.84 -10.98
N VAL A 554 16.83 8.95 -9.68
CA VAL A 554 17.51 9.86 -8.73
C VAL A 554 18.18 9.12 -7.57
N ALA A 555 17.72 7.92 -7.19
CA ALA A 555 18.36 7.13 -6.15
C ALA A 555 19.67 6.48 -6.65
N PRO A 556 20.71 6.36 -5.80
CA PRO A 556 21.96 5.71 -6.17
C PRO A 556 21.78 4.24 -6.58
N THR A 557 21.88 3.96 -7.88
CA THR A 557 21.80 2.60 -8.44
C THR A 557 23.00 1.75 -8.01
N GLY A 558 22.81 0.43 -7.93
CA GLY A 558 23.87 -0.51 -7.49
C GLY A 558 24.21 -0.48 -5.99
N THR A 559 23.64 0.42 -5.19
CA THR A 559 23.83 0.44 -3.73
C THR A 559 22.91 -0.57 -3.02
N LYS A 560 23.36 -1.13 -1.89
CA LYS A 560 22.57 -2.08 -1.06
C LYS A 560 21.19 -1.51 -0.67
N ASN A 561 21.12 -0.19 -0.50
CA ASN A 561 19.94 0.52 -0.01
C ASN A 561 18.94 0.91 -1.11
N ALA A 562 19.27 0.75 -2.40
CA ALA A 562 18.47 1.28 -3.51
C ALA A 562 17.00 0.82 -3.49
N VAL A 563 16.77 -0.47 -3.23
CA VAL A 563 15.42 -1.07 -3.12
C VAL A 563 14.65 -0.47 -1.92
N THR A 564 15.32 -0.33 -0.77
CA THR A 564 14.74 0.21 0.46
C THR A 564 14.40 1.69 0.33
N ILE A 565 15.30 2.50 -0.24
CA ILE A 565 15.06 3.93 -0.55
C ILE A 565 13.81 4.08 -1.44
N ASN A 566 13.69 3.24 -2.46
CA ASN A 566 12.56 3.26 -3.39
C ASN A 566 11.22 2.94 -2.70
N LEU A 567 11.21 1.92 -1.82
CA LEU A 567 10.04 1.58 -1.00
C LEU A 567 9.61 2.73 -0.08
N LEU A 568 10.56 3.32 0.67
CA LEU A 568 10.30 4.41 1.60
C LEU A 568 9.74 5.65 0.88
N ALA A 569 10.31 6.00 -0.28
CA ALA A 569 9.85 7.13 -1.08
C ALA A 569 8.41 6.96 -1.59
N GLY A 570 8.08 5.77 -2.11
CA GLY A 570 6.72 5.47 -2.52
C GLY A 570 5.74 5.49 -1.35
N ALA A 571 6.13 5.02 -0.17
CA ALA A 571 5.31 5.02 1.05
C ALA A 571 4.96 6.43 1.54
N ILE A 572 5.94 7.34 1.52
CA ILE A 572 5.72 8.76 1.85
C ILE A 572 4.68 9.35 0.88
N SER A 573 4.79 9.06 -0.41
CA SER A 573 3.85 9.52 -1.43
C SER A 573 2.44 8.91 -1.28
N GLU A 574 2.37 7.62 -0.95
CA GLU A 574 1.11 6.91 -0.67
C GLU A 574 0.37 7.57 0.52
N SER A 575 1.07 7.76 1.63
CA SER A 575 0.52 8.35 2.85
C SER A 575 -0.06 9.75 2.63
N GLY A 576 0.70 10.62 1.94
CA GLY A 576 0.27 12.00 1.67
C GLY A 576 -0.96 12.10 0.79
N ALA A 577 -1.01 11.30 -0.28
CA ALA A 577 -2.15 11.25 -1.20
C ALA A 577 -3.39 10.59 -0.57
N LEU A 578 -3.22 9.57 0.27
CA LEU A 578 -4.34 8.95 1.00
C LEU A 578 -4.99 9.96 1.96
N GLN A 579 -4.23 10.53 2.90
CA GLN A 579 -4.78 11.45 3.91
C GLN A 579 -5.43 12.70 3.33
N ALA A 580 -4.84 13.29 2.29
CA ALA A 580 -5.41 14.46 1.64
C ALA A 580 -6.75 14.11 0.96
N GLY A 581 -6.84 12.92 0.38
CA GLY A 581 -8.09 12.38 -0.17
C GLY A 581 -9.13 12.12 0.91
N ASP A 582 -8.79 11.32 1.94
CA ASP A 582 -9.65 10.98 3.06
C ASP A 582 -10.25 12.25 3.70
N LEU A 583 -9.42 13.25 4.01
CA LEU A 583 -9.89 14.51 4.60
C LEU A 583 -10.84 15.26 3.65
N LEU A 584 -10.59 15.30 2.33
CA LEU A 584 -11.45 16.07 1.43
C LEU A 584 -12.78 15.39 1.10
N GLN A 585 -12.81 14.06 1.12
CA GLN A 585 -14.05 13.28 1.06
C GLN A 585 -14.91 13.51 2.31
N ASP A 586 -14.28 13.53 3.49
CA ASP A 586 -14.91 13.88 4.75
C ASP A 586 -15.40 15.34 4.75
N LEU A 587 -14.59 16.28 4.28
CA LEU A 587 -14.95 17.70 4.20
C LEU A 587 -16.10 17.96 3.22
N LYS A 588 -16.30 17.15 2.16
CA LYS A 588 -17.52 17.23 1.34
C LYS A 588 -18.73 16.72 2.13
N THR A 589 -18.57 15.61 2.86
CA THR A 589 -19.60 15.06 3.74
C THR A 589 -20.07 16.12 4.75
N GLY A 590 -19.13 16.81 5.40
CA GLY A 590 -19.42 17.88 6.34
C GLY A 590 -19.99 19.13 5.69
N HIS A 591 -19.45 19.56 4.55
CA HIS A 591 -19.97 20.73 3.82
C HIS A 591 -21.45 20.58 3.46
N LEU A 592 -21.87 19.42 2.94
CA LEU A 592 -23.27 19.12 2.61
C LEU A 592 -24.22 19.05 3.82
N LEU A 593 -23.69 18.98 5.05
CA LEU A 593 -24.45 18.88 6.30
C LEU A 593 -24.25 20.09 7.23
N GLY A 594 -23.48 21.10 6.79
CA GLY A 594 -23.12 22.26 7.62
C GLY A 594 -22.19 21.95 8.80
N ALA A 595 -21.43 20.85 8.74
CA ALA A 595 -20.42 20.52 9.75
C ALA A 595 -19.13 21.34 9.56
N SER A 596 -18.50 21.71 10.68
CA SER A 596 -17.33 22.59 10.67
C SER A 596 -16.07 21.92 10.08
N PRO A 597 -15.46 22.52 9.03
CA PRO A 597 -14.18 22.04 8.47
C PRO A 597 -13.06 21.93 9.51
N LYS A 598 -13.00 22.90 10.44
CA LYS A 598 -12.06 22.93 11.55
C LYS A 598 -12.27 21.80 12.56
N ALA A 599 -13.52 21.44 12.86
CA ALA A 599 -13.83 20.31 13.74
C ALA A 599 -13.39 18.97 13.13
N GLN A 600 -13.69 18.76 11.84
CA GLN A 600 -13.25 17.56 11.11
C GLN A 600 -11.73 17.48 11.01
N PHE A 601 -11.06 18.59 10.68
CA PHE A 601 -9.59 18.66 10.64
C PHE A 601 -8.93 18.27 11.96
N TYR A 602 -9.38 18.81 13.09
CA TYR A 602 -8.84 18.40 14.41
C TYR A 602 -9.23 16.96 14.77
N GLY A 603 -10.44 16.52 14.41
CA GLY A 603 -10.87 15.14 14.57
C GLY A 603 -9.96 14.16 13.82
N GLN A 604 -9.61 14.47 12.57
CA GLN A 604 -8.69 13.68 11.76
C GLN A 604 -7.25 13.77 12.23
N LEU A 605 -6.75 14.91 12.71
CA LEU A 605 -5.41 14.97 13.31
C LEU A 605 -5.31 14.04 14.53
N ILE A 606 -6.32 14.04 15.41
CA ILE A 606 -6.35 13.15 16.58
C ILE A 606 -6.54 11.69 16.14
N GLY A 607 -7.46 11.43 15.22
CA GLY A 607 -7.76 10.10 14.69
C GLY A 607 -6.58 9.47 13.97
N SER A 608 -5.92 10.18 13.05
CA SER A 608 -4.68 9.74 12.40
C SER A 608 -3.55 9.49 13.41
N GLY A 609 -3.39 10.35 14.42
CA GLY A 609 -2.36 10.19 15.46
C GLY A 609 -2.57 8.94 16.32
N VAL A 610 -3.81 8.71 16.78
CA VAL A 610 -4.17 7.46 17.50
C VAL A 610 -4.07 6.25 16.57
N GLY A 611 -4.56 6.37 15.33
CA GLY A 611 -4.52 5.34 14.30
C GLY A 611 -3.11 4.90 13.93
N ALA A 612 -2.13 5.81 13.91
CA ALA A 612 -0.72 5.51 13.68
C ALA A 612 -0.15 4.59 14.79
N VAL A 613 -0.40 4.94 16.06
CA VAL A 613 0.03 4.17 17.23
C VAL A 613 -0.67 2.80 17.28
N VAL A 614 -1.99 2.79 17.06
CA VAL A 614 -2.82 1.58 17.07
C VAL A 614 -2.40 0.66 15.92
N SER A 615 -2.29 1.15 14.69
CA SER A 615 -1.94 0.34 13.53
C SER A 615 -0.56 -0.31 13.66
N ALA A 616 0.44 0.41 14.18
CA ALA A 616 1.76 -0.15 14.46
C ALA A 616 1.70 -1.28 15.51
N SER A 617 0.89 -1.09 16.55
CA SER A 617 0.70 -2.05 17.65
C SER A 617 -0.07 -3.29 17.20
N VAL A 618 -1.16 -3.11 16.44
CA VAL A 618 -1.97 -4.18 15.84
C VAL A 618 -1.13 -4.98 14.84
N TYR A 619 -0.38 -4.31 13.97
CA TYR A 619 0.55 -4.97 13.05
C TYR A 619 1.59 -5.84 13.78
N LYS A 620 2.18 -5.34 14.87
CA LYS A 620 3.10 -6.16 15.69
C LYS A 620 2.40 -7.30 16.44
N LEU A 621 1.16 -7.12 16.87
CA LEU A 621 0.37 -8.20 17.46
C LEU A 621 0.09 -9.33 16.43
N TYR A 622 -0.31 -8.98 15.21
CA TYR A 622 -0.52 -9.94 14.13
C TYR A 622 0.75 -10.70 13.73
N THR A 623 1.88 -9.99 13.57
CA THR A 623 3.17 -10.60 13.20
C THR A 623 3.83 -11.42 14.31
N ASN A 624 3.49 -11.18 15.58
CA ASN A 624 3.95 -12.00 16.70
C ASN A 624 3.13 -13.30 16.87
N VAL A 625 1.84 -13.29 16.52
CA VAL A 625 0.93 -14.45 16.70
C VAL A 625 0.86 -15.33 15.46
N TYR A 626 0.95 -14.75 14.26
CA TYR A 626 0.85 -15.47 12.99
C TYR A 626 2.16 -15.42 12.20
N GLN A 627 2.43 -16.50 11.46
CA GLN A 627 3.54 -16.53 10.50
C GLN A 627 3.20 -15.64 9.29
N ILE A 628 4.05 -14.64 9.04
CA ILE A 628 3.89 -13.67 7.94
C ILE A 628 5.22 -13.59 7.16
N PRO A 629 5.22 -13.75 5.81
CA PRO A 629 4.12 -14.26 5.01
C PRO A 629 3.80 -15.73 5.34
N GLY A 630 2.54 -16.11 5.20
CA GLY A 630 2.05 -17.46 5.49
C GLY A 630 0.76 -17.79 4.74
N GLY A 631 0.16 -18.95 5.01
CA GLY A 631 -1.03 -19.42 4.30
C GLY A 631 -2.23 -18.47 4.44
N LEU A 632 -2.52 -18.03 5.68
CA LEU A 632 -3.61 -17.11 5.97
C LEU A 632 -3.27 -15.65 5.61
N PHE A 633 -2.02 -15.22 5.81
CA PHE A 633 -1.57 -13.84 5.56
C PHE A 633 -0.49 -13.81 4.48
N GLN A 634 -0.92 -13.73 3.21
CA GLN A 634 -0.02 -13.82 2.06
C GLN A 634 0.73 -12.52 1.73
N VAL A 635 0.27 -11.38 2.26
CA VAL A 635 0.85 -10.05 2.02
C VAL A 635 1.04 -9.72 0.52
N PRO A 636 0.00 -9.90 -0.34
CA PRO A 636 0.16 -9.75 -1.79
C PRO A 636 0.60 -8.33 -2.19
N THR A 637 0.13 -7.31 -1.48
CA THR A 637 0.56 -5.91 -1.69
C THR A 637 2.05 -5.74 -1.42
N GLY A 638 2.62 -6.37 -0.40
CA GLY A 638 4.07 -6.33 -0.12
C GLY A 638 4.90 -6.85 -1.31
N TYR A 639 4.45 -7.92 -1.97
CA TYR A 639 5.10 -8.44 -3.19
C TYR A 639 5.02 -7.45 -4.36
N VAL A 640 3.87 -6.82 -4.59
CA VAL A 640 3.69 -5.75 -5.60
C VAL A 640 4.67 -4.60 -5.38
N TRP A 641 4.84 -4.16 -4.12
CA TRP A 641 5.76 -3.09 -3.74
C TRP A 641 7.25 -3.45 -3.97
N ILE A 642 7.72 -4.58 -3.42
CA ILE A 642 9.12 -5.00 -3.52
C ILE A 642 9.53 -5.34 -4.96
N PHE A 643 8.64 -5.96 -5.74
CA PHE A 643 8.91 -6.25 -7.15
C PHE A 643 8.97 -4.97 -7.98
N THR A 644 8.11 -3.98 -7.74
CA THR A 644 8.23 -2.66 -8.40
C THR A 644 9.59 -2.04 -8.09
N ALA A 645 9.99 -2.01 -6.81
CA ALA A 645 11.30 -1.48 -6.40
C ALA A 645 12.49 -2.22 -7.03
N ARG A 646 12.45 -3.55 -7.12
CA ARG A 646 13.49 -4.39 -7.76
C ARG A 646 13.61 -4.16 -9.27
N LEU A 647 12.48 -4.06 -9.98
CA LEU A 647 12.46 -3.83 -11.43
C LEU A 647 13.10 -2.49 -11.78
N VAL A 648 12.69 -1.43 -11.08
CA VAL A 648 13.17 -0.08 -11.40
C VAL A 648 14.61 0.16 -10.94
N THR A 649 15.11 -0.62 -9.97
CA THR A 649 16.53 -0.62 -9.56
C THR A 649 17.43 -1.56 -10.37
N GLY A 650 16.90 -2.21 -11.41
CA GLY A 650 17.69 -2.95 -12.39
C GLY A 650 17.93 -4.44 -12.09
N GLN A 651 17.17 -5.06 -11.18
CA GLN A 651 17.20 -6.52 -11.06
C GLN A 651 16.51 -7.17 -12.26
N GLY A 652 17.16 -8.18 -12.85
CA GLY A 652 16.67 -8.86 -14.05
C GLY A 652 15.31 -9.52 -13.86
N LEU A 653 14.43 -9.37 -14.86
CA LEU A 653 13.14 -10.05 -14.92
C LEU A 653 13.32 -11.57 -15.14
N PRO A 654 12.37 -12.42 -14.66
CA PRO A 654 12.37 -13.84 -14.97
C PRO A 654 12.27 -14.10 -16.49
N PRO A 655 12.66 -15.29 -17.00
CA PRO A 655 12.65 -15.59 -18.42
C PRO A 655 11.33 -15.28 -19.13
N LYS A 656 11.41 -14.69 -20.32
CA LYS A 656 10.30 -14.25 -21.21
C LYS A 656 9.32 -13.21 -20.63
N THR A 657 9.31 -12.98 -19.32
CA THR A 657 8.42 -12.03 -18.62
C THR A 657 8.44 -10.64 -19.25
N ALA A 658 9.62 -10.11 -19.61
CA ALA A 658 9.76 -8.79 -20.22
C ALA A 658 8.90 -8.59 -21.49
N ILE A 659 8.76 -9.63 -22.32
CA ILE A 659 7.97 -9.58 -23.56
C ILE A 659 6.47 -9.56 -23.24
N PHE A 660 6.03 -10.41 -22.30
CA PHE A 660 4.63 -10.46 -21.86
C PHE A 660 4.22 -9.19 -21.10
N SER A 661 5.07 -8.68 -20.21
CA SER A 661 4.88 -7.41 -19.51
C SER A 661 4.82 -6.23 -20.48
N ALA A 662 5.71 -6.15 -21.48
CA ALA A 662 5.67 -5.10 -22.50
C ALA A 662 4.41 -5.17 -23.37
N GLY A 663 4.03 -6.37 -23.82
CA GLY A 663 2.78 -6.58 -24.57
C GLY A 663 1.56 -6.18 -23.75
N ALA A 664 1.46 -6.64 -22.51
CA ALA A 664 0.34 -6.32 -21.62
C ALA A 664 0.27 -4.82 -21.30
N ALA A 665 1.41 -4.16 -21.07
CA ALA A 665 1.48 -2.70 -20.89
C ALA A 665 0.98 -1.94 -22.12
N ILE A 666 1.35 -2.35 -23.34
CA ILE A 666 0.87 -1.71 -24.57
C ILE A 666 -0.64 -1.89 -24.72
N ILE A 667 -1.15 -3.13 -24.61
CA ILE A 667 -2.58 -3.40 -24.80
C ILE A 667 -3.40 -2.64 -23.76
N TRP A 668 -2.99 -2.61 -22.49
CA TRP A 668 -3.75 -1.91 -21.44
C TRP A 668 -3.54 -0.39 -21.46
N ALA A 669 -2.40 0.13 -21.92
CA ALA A 669 -2.28 1.55 -22.22
C ALA A 669 -3.29 1.98 -23.29
N LEU A 670 -3.44 1.18 -24.34
CA LEU A 670 -4.43 1.40 -25.41
C LEU A 670 -5.88 1.26 -24.90
N LEU A 671 -6.20 0.23 -24.11
CA LEU A 671 -7.55 0.08 -23.53
C LEU A 671 -7.87 1.21 -22.54
N THR A 672 -6.91 1.65 -21.73
CA THR A 672 -7.08 2.76 -20.79
C THR A 672 -7.31 4.07 -21.55
N ALA A 673 -6.50 4.34 -22.57
CA ALA A 673 -6.68 5.50 -23.44
C ALA A 673 -8.03 5.46 -24.19
N LEU A 674 -8.44 4.29 -24.68
CA LEU A 674 -9.74 4.09 -25.31
C LEU A 674 -10.89 4.31 -24.32
N ARG A 675 -10.80 3.77 -23.09
CA ARG A 675 -11.78 3.96 -22.02
C ARG A 675 -11.92 5.45 -21.68
N ILE A 676 -10.80 6.14 -21.48
CA ILE A 676 -10.74 7.60 -21.23
C ILE A 676 -11.37 8.39 -22.39
N TYR A 677 -11.03 8.05 -23.64
CA TYR A 677 -11.61 8.67 -24.82
C TYR A 677 -13.13 8.47 -24.90
N GLY A 678 -13.60 7.25 -24.62
CA GLY A 678 -15.03 6.92 -24.58
C GLY A 678 -15.77 7.64 -23.45
N GLN A 679 -15.16 7.78 -22.27
CA GLN A 679 -15.70 8.55 -21.14
C GLN A 679 -15.73 10.06 -21.40
N SER A 680 -14.74 10.57 -22.15
CA SER A 680 -14.65 11.99 -22.51
C SER A 680 -15.61 12.40 -23.63
N ARG A 681 -16.31 11.45 -24.26
CA ARG A 681 -17.24 11.74 -25.36
C ARG A 681 -18.66 11.97 -24.84
N THR A 682 -19.22 13.13 -25.15
CA THR A 682 -20.67 13.38 -25.02
C THR A 682 -21.40 12.72 -26.19
N ASN A 683 -22.45 11.96 -25.88
CA ASN A 683 -23.33 11.33 -26.87
C ASN A 683 -24.34 12.36 -27.44
N ALA A 684 -25.02 12.00 -28.53
CA ALA A 684 -25.96 12.90 -29.20
C ALA A 684 -27.24 13.23 -28.39
N ASP A 685 -27.50 12.48 -27.31
CA ASP A 685 -28.58 12.68 -26.34
C ASP A 685 -28.17 13.58 -25.15
N GLY A 686 -26.93 14.09 -25.14
CA GLY A 686 -26.37 14.87 -24.03
C GLY A 686 -25.79 14.04 -22.88
N SER A 687 -25.90 12.70 -22.91
CA SER A 687 -25.27 11.85 -21.91
C SER A 687 -23.74 11.84 -22.04
N LYS A 688 -23.03 11.92 -20.91
CA LYS A 688 -21.56 11.84 -20.87
C LYS A 688 -21.12 10.38 -20.82
N GLY A 689 -20.25 9.98 -21.75
CA GLY A 689 -19.64 8.65 -21.82
C GLY A 689 -20.34 7.69 -22.79
N ALA A 690 -19.60 7.12 -23.72
CA ALA A 690 -20.15 6.17 -24.69
C ALA A 690 -20.51 4.82 -24.03
N GLY A 691 -21.68 4.27 -24.33
CA GLY A 691 -22.20 3.05 -23.68
C GLY A 691 -21.31 1.79 -23.80
N TRP A 692 -20.39 1.73 -24.77
CA TRP A 692 -19.43 0.63 -24.88
C TRP A 692 -18.32 0.67 -23.83
N VAL A 693 -18.08 1.82 -23.16
CA VAL A 693 -17.08 1.99 -22.10
C VAL A 693 -17.28 0.98 -20.97
N ALA A 694 -18.54 0.62 -20.67
CA ALA A 694 -18.88 -0.34 -19.63
C ALA A 694 -18.32 -1.76 -19.87
N TYR A 695 -17.95 -2.09 -21.11
CA TYR A 695 -17.36 -3.38 -21.48
C TYR A 695 -15.83 -3.34 -21.59
N VAL A 696 -15.19 -2.16 -21.46
CA VAL A 696 -13.73 -2.04 -21.50
C VAL A 696 -13.17 -2.24 -20.09
N PRO A 697 -12.38 -3.30 -19.86
CA PRO A 697 -11.91 -3.63 -18.52
C PRO A 697 -10.95 -2.58 -17.95
N GLY A 698 -11.13 -2.24 -16.67
CA GLY A 698 -10.20 -1.39 -15.94
C GLY A 698 -8.91 -2.14 -15.59
N GLY A 699 -7.75 -1.62 -15.99
CA GLY A 699 -6.47 -2.29 -15.87
C GLY A 699 -6.05 -2.56 -14.43
N ILE A 700 -6.27 -1.62 -13.51
CA ILE A 700 -6.04 -1.85 -12.06
C ILE A 700 -6.83 -3.06 -11.54
N ALA A 701 -8.12 -3.17 -11.87
CA ALA A 701 -8.95 -4.28 -11.39
C ALA A 701 -8.49 -5.64 -11.98
N VAL A 702 -8.11 -5.67 -13.26
CA VAL A 702 -7.48 -6.86 -13.88
C VAL A 702 -6.16 -7.21 -13.18
N ALA A 703 -5.31 -6.21 -12.87
CA ALA A 703 -4.06 -6.42 -12.14
C ALA A 703 -4.30 -7.10 -10.79
N VAL A 704 -5.26 -6.57 -10.01
CA VAL A 704 -5.64 -7.07 -8.68
C VAL A 704 -6.17 -8.50 -8.75
N GLY A 705 -6.90 -8.84 -9.82
CA GLY A 705 -7.33 -10.22 -10.10
C GLY A 705 -6.19 -11.17 -10.47
N MET A 706 -5.14 -10.67 -11.14
CA MET A 706 -3.99 -11.48 -11.55
C MET A 706 -3.02 -11.79 -10.41
N TYR A 707 -2.72 -10.86 -9.51
CA TYR A 707 -1.75 -11.11 -8.43
C TYR A 707 -2.37 -11.77 -7.18
N ASN A 708 -3.66 -11.54 -6.92
CA ASN A 708 -4.38 -12.26 -5.86
C ASN A 708 -4.67 -13.69 -6.29
N THR A 709 -4.73 -14.61 -5.32
CA THR A 709 -5.15 -15.99 -5.61
C THR A 709 -6.63 -16.03 -6.04
N PRO A 710 -7.04 -17.00 -6.87
CA PRO A 710 -8.42 -17.12 -7.32
C PRO A 710 -9.44 -17.19 -6.18
N SER A 711 -9.06 -17.77 -5.04
CA SER A 711 -9.91 -17.96 -3.86
C SER A 711 -10.60 -16.69 -3.36
N PHE A 712 -9.86 -15.58 -3.28
CA PHE A 712 -10.38 -14.29 -2.84
C PHE A 712 -11.20 -13.60 -3.96
N THR A 713 -10.78 -13.77 -5.20
CA THR A 713 -11.43 -13.16 -6.37
C THR A 713 -12.81 -13.75 -6.60
N LEU A 714 -12.96 -15.09 -6.56
CA LEU A 714 -14.25 -15.76 -6.76
C LEU A 714 -15.31 -15.34 -5.73
N ALA A 715 -14.93 -15.19 -4.46
CA ALA A 715 -15.82 -14.73 -3.40
C ALA A 715 -16.26 -13.27 -3.61
N ARG A 716 -15.33 -12.39 -4.01
CA ARG A 716 -15.65 -10.99 -4.36
C ARG A 716 -16.55 -10.89 -5.60
N THR A 717 -16.29 -11.66 -6.66
CA THR A 717 -17.19 -11.67 -7.83
C THR A 717 -18.57 -12.19 -7.49
N THR A 718 -18.68 -13.16 -6.57
CA THR A 718 -19.99 -13.59 -6.03
C THR A 718 -20.73 -12.42 -5.37
N GLY A 719 -20.04 -11.62 -4.54
CA GLY A 719 -20.60 -10.40 -3.94
C GLY A 719 -21.04 -9.35 -4.96
N GLY A 720 -20.20 -9.04 -5.95
CA GLY A 720 -20.54 -8.07 -6.99
C GLY A 720 -21.71 -8.50 -7.87
N LEU A 721 -21.84 -9.81 -8.14
CA LEU A 721 -23.00 -10.37 -8.85
C LEU A 721 -24.29 -10.32 -8.02
N ILE A 722 -24.21 -10.50 -6.69
CA ILE A 722 -25.36 -10.30 -5.78
C ILE A 722 -25.81 -8.83 -5.81
N ALA A 723 -24.87 -7.88 -5.74
CA ALA A 723 -25.17 -6.45 -5.83
C ALA A 723 -25.81 -6.09 -7.19
N TRP A 724 -25.29 -6.62 -8.29
CA TRP A 724 -25.87 -6.45 -9.64
C TRP A 724 -27.28 -7.00 -9.75
N TRP A 725 -27.52 -8.22 -9.27
CA TRP A 725 -28.84 -8.84 -9.25
C TRP A 725 -29.86 -7.99 -8.47
N TRP A 726 -29.45 -7.47 -7.32
CA TRP A 726 -30.29 -6.62 -6.48
C TRP A 726 -30.64 -5.28 -7.14
N MET A 727 -29.66 -4.57 -7.68
CA MET A 727 -29.91 -3.28 -8.32
C MET A 727 -30.61 -3.45 -9.68
N ARG A 728 -30.08 -4.31 -10.56
CA ARG A 728 -30.51 -4.37 -11.97
C ARG A 728 -31.75 -5.22 -12.22
N TRP A 729 -31.96 -6.31 -11.48
CA TRP A 729 -33.12 -7.21 -11.66
C TRP A 729 -34.19 -7.03 -10.59
N ARG A 730 -33.84 -6.67 -9.35
CA ARG A 730 -34.85 -6.35 -8.32
C ARG A 730 -35.25 -4.87 -8.28
N GLY A 731 -34.49 -3.96 -8.92
CA GLY A 731 -34.84 -2.54 -8.99
C GLY A 731 -34.89 -1.87 -7.62
N ARG A 732 -34.01 -2.26 -6.69
CA ARG A 732 -34.01 -1.80 -5.29
C ARG A 732 -32.84 -0.89 -4.99
N GLU A 733 -33.04 -0.01 -4.00
CA GLU A 733 -32.00 0.87 -3.45
C GLU A 733 -30.71 0.11 -3.10
N GLU A 734 -29.56 0.74 -3.32
CA GLU A 734 -28.24 0.19 -3.01
C GLU A 734 -27.94 0.17 -1.50
N THR A 735 -28.44 1.17 -0.74
CA THR A 735 -28.10 1.38 0.67
C THR A 735 -28.26 0.13 1.56
N PRO A 736 -29.34 -0.66 1.50
CA PRO A 736 -29.45 -1.89 2.29
C PRO A 736 -28.36 -2.92 1.97
N MET A 737 -27.86 -2.93 0.74
CA MET A 737 -26.83 -3.88 0.30
C MET A 737 -25.43 -3.44 0.78
N ILE A 738 -25.15 -2.14 0.82
CA ILE A 738 -23.96 -1.57 1.50
C ILE A 738 -24.01 -1.89 3.00
N VAL A 739 -25.17 -1.73 3.65
CA VAL A 739 -25.36 -2.06 5.07
C VAL A 739 -25.14 -3.56 5.34
N LEU A 740 -25.66 -4.45 4.49
CA LEU A 740 -25.38 -5.89 4.55
C LEU A 740 -23.87 -6.15 4.48
N ALA A 741 -23.21 -5.65 3.43
CA ALA A 741 -21.79 -5.85 3.20
C ALA A 741 -20.90 -5.35 4.34
N SER A 742 -21.25 -4.20 4.91
CA SER A 742 -20.56 -3.60 6.05
C SER A 742 -20.67 -4.49 7.29
N GLY A 743 -21.86 -5.06 7.56
CA GLY A 743 -22.04 -6.04 8.62
C GLY A 743 -21.20 -7.30 8.39
N LEU A 744 -21.12 -7.80 7.14
CA LEU A 744 -20.29 -8.97 6.82
C LEU A 744 -18.79 -8.69 7.05
N ILE A 745 -18.28 -7.54 6.61
CA ILE A 745 -16.87 -7.15 6.79
C ILE A 745 -16.56 -6.95 8.28
N LEU A 746 -17.38 -6.19 9.01
CA LEU A 746 -17.18 -5.92 10.42
C LEU A 746 -17.31 -7.16 11.29
N GLY A 747 -18.22 -8.09 10.97
CA GLY A 747 -18.40 -9.34 11.71
C GLY A 747 -17.14 -10.21 11.71
N GLU A 748 -16.55 -10.43 10.53
CA GLU A 748 -15.28 -11.16 10.44
C GLU A 748 -14.11 -10.34 10.97
N GLY A 749 -14.04 -9.04 10.67
CA GLY A 749 -12.99 -8.16 11.14
C GLY A 749 -12.92 -8.08 12.67
N LEU A 750 -14.06 -8.04 13.36
CA LEU A 750 -14.11 -8.02 14.83
C LEU A 750 -13.89 -9.39 15.47
N VAL A 751 -14.46 -10.46 14.92
CA VAL A 751 -14.20 -11.82 15.44
C VAL A 751 -12.78 -12.29 15.11
N SER A 752 -12.09 -11.70 14.13
CA SER A 752 -10.65 -11.91 13.92
C SER A 752 -9.81 -11.56 15.17
N ILE A 753 -10.25 -10.60 16.00
CA ILE A 753 -9.62 -10.25 17.27
C ILE A 753 -9.79 -11.38 18.29
N VAL A 754 -10.95 -12.04 18.31
CA VAL A 754 -11.20 -13.23 19.14
C VAL A 754 -10.31 -14.38 18.67
N ASN A 755 -10.21 -14.62 17.35
CA ASN A 755 -9.33 -15.64 16.77
C ASN A 755 -7.85 -15.37 17.08
N LEU A 756 -7.41 -14.12 17.04
CA LEU A 756 -6.08 -13.66 17.44
C LEU A 756 -5.81 -13.93 18.94
N GLY A 757 -6.81 -13.70 19.80
CA GLY A 757 -6.76 -14.06 21.22
C GLY A 757 -6.69 -15.58 21.45
N LEU A 758 -7.50 -16.37 20.73
CA LEU A 758 -7.46 -17.84 20.79
C LEU A 758 -6.11 -18.40 20.30
N ALA A 759 -5.57 -17.85 19.21
CA ALA A 759 -4.25 -18.21 18.68
C ALA A 759 -3.13 -17.85 19.67
N SER A 760 -3.18 -16.65 20.26
CA SER A 760 -2.23 -16.23 21.30
C SER A 760 -2.33 -17.08 22.57
N GLY A 761 -3.53 -17.59 22.91
CA GLY A 761 -3.77 -18.55 23.98
C GLY A 761 -3.40 -20.00 23.64
N GLY A 762 -2.88 -20.28 22.44
CA GLY A 762 -2.47 -21.62 22.01
C GLY A 762 -3.61 -22.61 21.77
N VAL A 763 -4.85 -22.13 21.58
CA VAL A 763 -6.03 -22.98 21.39
C VAL A 763 -5.91 -23.79 20.09
N PRO A 764 -6.05 -25.13 20.12
CA PRO A 764 -5.88 -25.95 18.93
C PRO A 764 -7.12 -25.96 18.04
N HIS A 765 -6.92 -25.84 16.73
CA HIS A 765 -7.95 -26.10 15.72
C HIS A 765 -8.50 -27.55 15.84
N PHE A 766 -9.78 -27.79 15.52
CA PHE A 766 -10.42 -29.11 15.59
C PHE A 766 -9.74 -30.17 14.70
N SER A 767 -9.02 -29.75 13.65
CA SER A 767 -8.17 -30.65 12.85
C SER A 767 -7.08 -31.38 13.68
N ARG A 768 -6.68 -30.84 14.84
CA ARG A 768 -5.81 -31.52 15.82
C ARG A 768 -6.58 -32.38 16.83
N LEU A 769 -7.85 -32.09 17.10
CA LEU A 769 -8.70 -32.88 18.00
C LEU A 769 -9.16 -34.20 17.34
N GLY A 770 -9.39 -34.20 16.02
CA GLY A 770 -9.62 -35.43 15.23
C GLY A 770 -8.43 -36.40 15.18
N LYS A 771 -7.24 -36.01 15.69
CA LYS A 771 -6.06 -36.88 15.86
C LYS A 771 -5.64 -37.04 17.33
N LYS A 772 -6.59 -36.97 18.27
CA LYS A 772 -6.41 -37.35 19.69
C LYS A 772 -7.38 -38.45 20.15
N ALA A 773 -7.42 -39.56 19.42
CA ALA A 773 -8.10 -40.79 19.87
C ALA A 773 -7.44 -42.10 19.40
N ALA A 774 -6.18 -42.06 18.96
CA ALA A 774 -5.33 -43.24 18.77
C ALA A 774 -3.87 -42.84 18.95
N GLY A 775 -3.20 -43.37 19.97
CA GLY A 775 -1.78 -43.11 20.19
C GLY A 775 -0.95 -43.71 19.05
N GLU A 776 -0.45 -42.86 18.15
CA GLU A 776 0.40 -43.31 17.05
C GLU A 776 1.78 -43.70 17.61
N ASN A 777 1.91 -44.97 17.98
CA ASN A 777 3.13 -45.54 18.56
C ASN A 777 4.37 -45.10 17.77
N SER A 778 5.36 -44.52 18.46
CA SER A 778 6.59 -43.96 17.87
C SER A 778 7.29 -44.89 16.85
N LYS A 779 7.21 -46.22 17.07
CA LYS A 779 7.72 -47.24 16.13
C LYS A 779 7.01 -47.24 14.76
N LYS A 780 5.71 -46.92 14.69
CA LYS A 780 4.94 -46.84 13.44
C LYS A 780 5.21 -45.55 12.66
N ALA A 781 5.36 -44.43 13.37
CA ALA A 781 5.83 -43.17 12.77
C ALA A 781 7.25 -43.33 12.20
N ALA A 782 8.18 -43.93 12.95
CA ALA A 782 9.52 -44.26 12.47
C ALA A 782 9.52 -45.28 11.31
N GLY A 783 8.60 -46.26 11.32
CA GLY A 783 8.42 -47.21 10.22
C GLY A 783 7.91 -46.55 8.93
N ASN A 784 6.92 -45.66 9.03
CA ASN A 784 6.40 -44.90 7.90
C ASN A 784 7.44 -43.88 7.38
N ALA A 785 8.20 -43.22 8.27
CA ALA A 785 9.30 -42.36 7.89
C ALA A 785 10.37 -43.14 7.10
N LYS A 786 10.84 -44.29 7.60
CA LYS A 786 11.77 -45.17 6.86
C LYS A 786 11.20 -45.68 5.54
N LYS A 787 9.89 -45.91 5.45
CA LYS A 787 9.23 -46.36 4.21
C LYS A 787 9.10 -45.23 3.18
N ALA A 788 8.86 -44.00 3.63
CA ALA A 788 8.87 -42.80 2.81
C ALA A 788 10.28 -42.42 2.35
N GLU A 789 11.27 -42.52 3.25
CA GLU A 789 12.69 -42.33 2.96
C GLU A 789 13.17 -43.36 1.92
N ALA A 790 12.92 -44.66 2.14
CA ALA A 790 13.26 -45.70 1.16
C ALA A 790 12.53 -45.51 -0.20
N ALA A 791 11.30 -45.00 -0.20
CA ALA A 791 10.59 -44.65 -1.43
C ALA A 791 11.23 -43.44 -2.13
N ALA A 792 11.66 -42.42 -1.37
CA ALA A 792 12.37 -41.26 -1.89
C ALA A 792 13.76 -41.63 -2.43
N THR A 793 14.53 -42.47 -1.75
CA THR A 793 15.83 -42.98 -2.25
C THR A 793 15.64 -43.82 -3.51
N LYS A 794 14.63 -44.69 -3.56
CA LYS A 794 14.33 -45.51 -4.74
C LYS A 794 13.85 -44.65 -5.93
N LYS A 795 13.10 -43.58 -5.66
CA LYS A 795 12.71 -42.61 -6.69
C LYS A 795 13.92 -41.81 -7.17
N ALA A 796 14.73 -41.24 -6.27
CA ALA A 796 15.95 -40.52 -6.63
C ALA A 796 16.94 -41.37 -7.43
N ALA A 797 17.07 -42.67 -7.12
CA ALA A 797 17.89 -43.60 -7.91
C ALA A 797 17.28 -43.94 -9.29
N SER A 798 15.94 -43.89 -9.43
CA SER A 798 15.25 -44.01 -10.72
C SER A 798 15.42 -42.74 -11.56
N ASP A 799 15.24 -41.57 -10.94
CA ASP A 799 15.34 -40.26 -11.57
C ASP A 799 16.80 -39.99 -12.00
N ALA A 800 17.80 -40.40 -11.19
CA ALA A 800 19.22 -40.34 -11.57
C ALA A 800 19.56 -41.26 -12.75
N LYS A 801 19.01 -42.48 -12.79
CA LYS A 801 19.19 -43.39 -13.95
C LYS A 801 18.49 -42.88 -15.21
N ALA A 802 17.33 -42.25 -15.07
CA ALA A 802 16.66 -41.57 -16.18
C ALA A 802 17.51 -40.40 -16.70
N ALA A 803 18.07 -39.58 -15.81
CA ALA A 803 18.97 -38.49 -16.17
C ALA A 803 20.30 -38.98 -16.80
N GLU A 804 20.89 -40.09 -16.35
CA GLU A 804 22.05 -40.71 -17.02
C GLU A 804 21.69 -41.26 -18.41
N ALA A 805 20.52 -41.90 -18.55
CA ALA A 805 20.06 -42.41 -19.84
C ALA A 805 19.77 -41.27 -20.84
N GLU A 806 19.12 -40.21 -20.38
CA GLU A 806 18.87 -38.99 -21.16
C GLU A 806 20.19 -38.31 -21.54
N ALA A 807 21.12 -38.12 -20.59
CA ALA A 807 22.45 -37.57 -20.87
C ALA A 807 23.24 -38.43 -21.88
N ALA A 808 23.09 -39.76 -21.84
CA ALA A 808 23.69 -40.67 -22.81
C ALA A 808 23.02 -40.61 -24.21
N GLU A 809 21.75 -40.24 -24.31
CA GLU A 809 21.11 -39.90 -25.59
C GLU A 809 21.59 -38.55 -26.12
N TRP A 810 21.67 -37.50 -25.29
CA TRP A 810 22.20 -36.19 -25.69
C TRP A 810 23.68 -36.23 -26.11
N GLN A 811 24.46 -37.20 -25.62
CA GLN A 811 25.83 -37.49 -26.08
C GLN A 811 25.87 -38.14 -27.49
N LYS A 812 24.83 -38.86 -27.92
CA LYS A 812 24.75 -39.50 -29.25
C LYS A 812 24.36 -38.50 -30.35
N GLY A 813 25.18 -37.47 -30.54
CA GLY A 813 24.99 -36.49 -31.61
C GLY A 813 25.95 -35.31 -31.60
N ALA A 814 26.62 -35.05 -30.47
CA ALA A 814 27.61 -33.99 -30.35
C ALA A 814 28.87 -34.31 -31.18
N LYS A 815 29.01 -33.66 -32.35
CA LYS A 815 30.28 -33.67 -33.10
C LYS A 815 31.35 -32.89 -32.33
N ASP A 816 32.57 -33.41 -32.35
CA ASP A 816 33.74 -32.89 -31.65
C ASP A 816 34.03 -31.41 -32.01
N ASN A 817 33.78 -30.53 -31.04
CA ASN A 817 34.04 -29.08 -31.13
C ASN A 817 35.35 -28.67 -30.43
N SER A 818 36.17 -29.61 -29.96
CA SER A 818 37.36 -29.32 -29.14
C SER A 818 38.40 -28.41 -29.82
N LYS A 819 38.34 -28.27 -31.15
CA LYS A 819 39.17 -27.35 -31.94
C LYS A 819 38.66 -25.90 -31.90
N ALA A 820 37.35 -25.69 -31.76
CA ALA A 820 36.74 -24.37 -31.59
C ALA A 820 36.91 -23.88 -30.14
N ASP A 821 36.69 -24.76 -29.16
CA ASP A 821 36.82 -24.42 -27.74
C ASP A 821 38.27 -24.04 -27.38
N LYS A 822 39.26 -24.82 -27.85
CA LYS A 822 40.69 -24.48 -27.69
C LYS A 822 41.09 -23.19 -28.42
N ALA A 823 40.40 -22.80 -29.49
CA ALA A 823 40.62 -21.51 -30.14
C ALA A 823 40.01 -20.35 -29.33
N ALA A 824 38.82 -20.56 -28.76
CA ALA A 824 38.14 -19.60 -27.89
C ALA A 824 38.91 -19.36 -26.57
N GLU A 825 39.39 -20.41 -25.90
CA GLU A 825 40.22 -20.30 -24.70
C GLU A 825 41.53 -19.54 -24.99
N LYS A 826 42.20 -19.85 -26.10
CA LYS A 826 43.45 -19.19 -26.49
C LYS A 826 43.25 -17.72 -26.87
N ALA A 827 42.11 -17.38 -27.47
CA ALA A 827 41.70 -16.00 -27.73
C ALA A 827 41.37 -15.24 -26.43
N ALA A 828 40.67 -15.88 -25.49
CA ALA A 828 40.35 -15.31 -24.18
C ALA A 828 41.61 -15.09 -23.32
N GLU A 829 42.57 -16.02 -23.33
CA GLU A 829 43.86 -15.85 -22.65
C GLU A 829 44.69 -14.72 -23.28
N ALA A 830 44.72 -14.61 -24.62
CA ALA A 830 45.40 -13.52 -25.30
C ALA A 830 44.76 -12.15 -25.00
N ALA A 831 43.43 -12.07 -24.97
CA ALA A 831 42.71 -10.85 -24.58
C ALA A 831 43.00 -10.46 -23.12
N ARG A 832 43.06 -11.44 -22.20
CA ARG A 832 43.38 -11.22 -20.78
C ARG A 832 44.82 -10.73 -20.58
N LYS A 833 45.81 -11.34 -21.25
CA LYS A 833 47.20 -10.87 -21.23
C LYS A 833 47.38 -9.49 -21.85
N LYS A 834 46.58 -9.13 -22.87
CA LYS A 834 46.57 -7.77 -23.41
C LYS A 834 45.99 -6.77 -22.40
N ALA A 835 44.87 -7.08 -21.77
CA ALA A 835 44.26 -6.21 -20.75
C ALA A 835 45.18 -6.00 -19.53
N GLU A 836 45.90 -7.04 -19.11
CA GLU A 836 46.90 -6.97 -18.03
C GLU A 836 48.11 -6.09 -18.42
N LYS A 837 48.58 -6.18 -19.66
CA LYS A 837 49.65 -5.31 -20.18
C LYS A 837 49.19 -3.85 -20.33
N ASP A 838 47.97 -3.62 -20.82
CA ASP A 838 47.39 -2.27 -20.97
C ASP A 838 47.10 -1.64 -19.59
N ALA A 839 46.85 -2.44 -18.55
CA ALA A 839 46.75 -1.98 -17.17
C ALA A 839 48.12 -1.60 -16.57
N LEU A 840 49.15 -2.45 -16.75
CA LEU A 840 50.52 -2.16 -16.31
C LEU A 840 51.09 -0.90 -17.00
N LEU A 841 50.85 -0.72 -18.29
CA LEU A 841 51.24 0.51 -19.00
C LEU A 841 50.55 1.77 -18.44
N LYS A 842 49.30 1.66 -17.97
CA LYS A 842 48.62 2.77 -17.29
C LYS A 842 49.16 3.06 -15.90
N GLU A 843 49.58 2.04 -15.15
CA GLU A 843 50.28 2.24 -13.88
C GLU A 843 51.66 2.88 -14.11
N GLU A 844 52.37 2.47 -15.17
CA GLU A 844 53.66 3.05 -15.57
C GLU A 844 53.50 4.51 -16.03
N GLU A 845 52.52 4.84 -16.87
CA GLU A 845 52.15 6.21 -17.25
C GLU A 845 51.72 7.07 -16.04
N ALA A 846 51.02 6.49 -15.06
CA ALA A 846 50.64 7.18 -13.82
C ALA A 846 51.82 7.38 -12.84
N SER A 847 52.89 6.58 -12.97
CA SER A 847 54.07 6.66 -12.11
C SER A 847 55.08 7.75 -12.52
N LEU A 848 54.93 8.34 -13.72
CA LEU A 848 55.84 9.35 -14.23
C LEU A 848 55.55 10.75 -13.61
N PRO A 849 56.55 11.40 -12.97
CA PRO A 849 56.33 12.66 -12.28
C PRO A 849 56.09 13.83 -13.24
N THR A 850 54.95 14.50 -13.09
CA THR A 850 54.58 15.68 -13.88
C THR A 850 55.54 16.86 -13.64
N LYS A 851 56.36 17.20 -14.64
CA LYS A 851 57.11 18.47 -14.69
C LYS A 851 56.55 19.37 -15.78
N GLY A 852 55.97 20.49 -15.39
CA GLY A 852 55.50 21.52 -16.33
C GLY A 852 56.63 22.46 -16.80
N GLY A 853 56.38 23.17 -17.90
CA GLY A 853 57.06 24.42 -18.21
C GLY A 853 57.92 24.47 -19.50
N LYS A 854 57.30 25.00 -20.57
CA LYS A 854 57.91 25.80 -21.66
C LYS A 854 59.05 25.19 -22.51
N GLY A 855 58.74 25.00 -23.81
CA GLY A 855 59.52 25.66 -24.87
C GLY A 855 60.12 24.82 -26.01
N LYS A 856 59.73 25.20 -27.25
CA LYS A 856 60.41 24.99 -28.55
C LYS A 856 60.39 23.60 -29.22
N ALA A 857 59.61 23.55 -30.31
CA ALA A 857 59.96 23.13 -31.68
C ALA A 857 60.61 21.76 -31.99
N ALA A 858 59.98 21.07 -32.95
CA ALA A 858 60.39 19.85 -33.64
C ALA A 858 61.76 19.97 -34.39
N PRO A 859 62.41 18.87 -34.87
CA PRO A 859 61.85 18.09 -35.99
C PRO A 859 62.17 16.57 -36.13
N ALA A 860 61.27 15.88 -36.86
CA ALA A 860 61.51 14.90 -37.94
C ALA A 860 62.05 13.45 -37.73
N LYS A 861 61.22 12.52 -38.27
CA LYS A 861 61.54 11.37 -39.17
C LYS A 861 62.06 10.00 -38.64
N LYS A 862 61.15 9.02 -38.76
CA LYS A 862 61.23 7.80 -39.60
C LYS A 862 62.41 6.80 -39.47
N SER A 863 62.09 5.64 -38.89
CA SER A 863 62.23 4.26 -39.44
C SER A 863 63.56 3.75 -40.03
N ARG A 864 64.16 2.77 -39.34
CA ARG A 864 64.76 1.48 -39.81
C ARG A 864 65.11 0.69 -38.53
N GLY A 865 65.07 -0.64 -38.41
CA GLY A 865 65.60 -1.68 -39.30
C GLY A 865 67.13 -1.72 -39.15
N LEU A 866 67.80 -2.77 -38.71
CA LEU A 866 67.45 -4.18 -38.58
C LEU A 866 68.53 -4.88 -37.72
N ASP A 867 68.11 -5.78 -36.84
CA ASP A 867 68.75 -7.04 -36.38
C ASP A 867 70.23 -7.17 -35.89
N LEU A 868 70.33 -7.96 -34.80
CA LEU A 868 71.36 -8.92 -34.34
C LEU A 868 72.88 -8.64 -34.18
N SER A 869 73.37 -9.27 -33.10
CA SER A 869 74.71 -9.82 -32.82
C SER A 869 75.81 -8.89 -32.29
N GLY A 870 76.47 -9.34 -31.20
CA GLY A 870 77.83 -8.91 -30.84
C GLY A 870 78.11 -8.55 -29.38
N LEU A 871 78.72 -9.51 -28.65
CA LEU A 871 79.89 -9.32 -27.76
C LEU A 871 79.70 -8.67 -26.36
N ASP A 872 79.76 -9.54 -25.34
CA ASP A 872 80.81 -9.60 -24.30
C ASP A 872 81.48 -8.30 -23.80
N ALA A 873 81.17 -7.94 -22.54
CA ALA A 873 82.05 -7.83 -21.35
C ALA A 873 83.51 -7.28 -21.43
N PRO A 874 84.16 -6.85 -20.31
CA PRO A 874 83.67 -6.47 -18.96
C PRO A 874 84.28 -5.15 -18.40
N SER A 875 83.70 -4.60 -17.31
CA SER A 875 84.37 -3.88 -16.20
C SER A 875 83.33 -3.16 -15.31
N SER A 876 83.49 -2.85 -14.02
CA SER A 876 84.09 -3.49 -12.83
C SER A 876 84.13 -2.43 -11.72
N LYS A 877 83.40 -2.62 -10.60
CA LYS A 877 83.64 -2.15 -9.21
C LYS A 877 82.32 -2.29 -8.40
N LYS A 878 82.26 -3.19 -7.39
CA LYS A 878 82.59 -2.98 -5.95
C LYS A 878 81.46 -2.24 -5.21
N GLU A 879 80.87 -2.64 -4.08
CA GLU A 879 81.06 -3.68 -3.03
C GLU A 879 79.69 -4.06 -2.40
N LEU A 880 79.47 -5.15 -1.62
CA LEU A 880 80.31 -6.26 -1.13
C LEU A 880 79.49 -7.57 -0.92
N ALA A 881 80.14 -8.61 -0.39
CA ALA A 881 79.75 -10.03 -0.31
C ALA A 881 78.75 -10.46 0.79
N ALA A 882 77.97 -11.52 0.50
CA ALA A 882 77.75 -12.67 1.41
C ALA A 882 77.29 -13.95 0.67
N LEU A 883 78.16 -14.98 0.70
CA LEU A 883 77.94 -16.44 0.57
C LEU A 883 77.10 -17.04 -0.59
N ASN A 884 77.82 -17.76 -1.46
CA ASN A 884 77.27 -18.72 -2.44
C ASN A 884 76.99 -20.10 -1.81
N ALA A 885 75.96 -20.77 -2.32
CA ALA A 885 75.87 -22.24 -2.32
C ALA A 885 75.69 -22.70 -3.78
N THR A 886 76.72 -23.31 -4.38
CA THR A 886 76.73 -23.70 -5.79
C THR A 886 76.27 -25.14 -5.98
N GLY A 887 75.03 -25.34 -6.43
CA GLY A 887 74.48 -26.64 -6.81
C GLY A 887 72.96 -26.65 -6.71
N ILE A 888 72.28 -27.20 -7.73
CA ILE A 888 70.81 -27.25 -7.78
C ILE A 888 70.25 -28.12 -6.65
N ASP A 889 70.94 -29.20 -6.28
CA ASP A 889 70.52 -30.10 -5.21
C ASP A 889 70.70 -29.47 -3.81
N ASN A 890 71.78 -28.73 -3.58
CA ASN A 890 71.94 -27.93 -2.34
C ASN A 890 70.96 -26.75 -2.26
N ALA A 891 70.53 -26.20 -3.40
CA ALA A 891 69.46 -25.19 -3.42
C ALA A 891 68.09 -25.80 -3.06
N LEU A 892 67.86 -27.08 -3.40
CA LEU A 892 66.64 -27.81 -3.01
C LEU A 892 66.62 -28.16 -1.51
N ASP A 893 67.77 -28.50 -0.91
CA ASP A 893 67.84 -28.72 0.56
C ASP A 893 67.86 -27.42 1.38
N ALA A 894 68.44 -26.32 0.87
CA ALA A 894 68.27 -25.00 1.48
C ALA A 894 66.80 -24.53 1.45
N LEU A 895 66.01 -24.97 0.46
CA LEU A 895 64.56 -24.76 0.36
C LEU A 895 63.73 -25.76 1.17
N SER A 896 64.30 -26.89 1.62
CA SER A 896 63.65 -27.83 2.54
C SER A 896 63.77 -27.32 3.99
N LEU A 897 64.96 -26.85 4.39
CA LEU A 897 65.26 -26.33 5.74
C LEU A 897 64.69 -24.93 6.04
N THR A 898 64.31 -24.14 5.03
CA THR A 898 63.61 -22.84 5.23
C THR A 898 62.09 -22.97 5.20
N ARG A 899 61.55 -24.19 5.14
CA ARG A 899 60.11 -24.44 5.01
C ARG A 899 59.39 -24.69 6.33
N GLU A 900 60.11 -24.86 7.43
CA GLU A 900 59.51 -24.94 8.77
C GLU A 900 59.13 -23.55 9.32
N SER A 901 58.02 -23.49 10.05
CA SER A 901 57.38 -22.26 10.57
C SER A 901 56.75 -21.29 9.55
N ASN A 902 56.32 -21.77 8.38
CA ASN A 902 55.25 -21.09 7.62
C ASN A 902 53.92 -21.85 7.72
N GLU A 903 53.40 -21.94 8.96
CA GLU A 903 51.97 -22.21 9.19
C GLU A 903 51.19 -21.19 8.34
N LYS A 904 50.56 -21.67 7.26
CA LYS A 904 49.68 -20.85 6.43
C LYS A 904 48.45 -20.54 7.27
N ILE A 905 48.40 -19.33 7.81
CA ILE A 905 47.20 -18.79 8.46
C ILE A 905 46.01 -19.01 7.52
N ASP A 906 45.03 -19.79 7.98
CA ASP A 906 43.90 -20.17 7.13
C ASP A 906 43.00 -18.95 6.91
N ARG A 907 42.46 -18.82 5.69
CA ARG A 907 41.59 -17.71 5.30
C ARG A 907 40.12 -18.13 5.17
N HIS A 908 39.83 -19.42 5.19
CA HIS A 908 38.48 -19.96 4.99
C HIS A 908 38.19 -21.20 5.87
N PRO A 909 38.18 -21.06 7.22
CA PRO A 909 37.93 -22.18 8.14
C PRO A 909 36.60 -22.91 7.85
N GLU A 910 35.55 -22.17 7.49
CA GLU A 910 34.23 -22.70 7.07
C GLU A 910 34.30 -23.76 5.98
N ARG A 911 35.21 -23.62 5.00
CA ARG A 911 35.32 -24.57 3.87
C ARG A 911 35.94 -25.90 4.26
N ARG A 912 36.70 -25.94 5.37
CA ARG A 912 37.38 -27.14 5.86
C ARG A 912 36.64 -27.81 7.00
N PHE A 913 35.82 -27.07 7.74
CA PHE A 913 35.02 -27.61 8.85
C PHE A 913 34.25 -28.90 8.49
N PRO A 914 33.55 -29.03 7.34
CA PRO A 914 32.84 -30.26 7.01
C PRO A 914 33.77 -31.48 6.82
N ALA A 915 34.96 -31.27 6.26
CA ALA A 915 35.94 -32.34 6.03
C ALA A 915 36.66 -32.73 7.32
N ALA A 916 37.09 -31.74 8.12
CA ALA A 916 37.74 -31.94 9.41
C ALA A 916 36.80 -32.62 10.42
N TYR A 917 35.55 -32.14 10.52
CA TYR A 917 34.52 -32.76 11.36
C TYR A 917 34.24 -34.20 10.94
N LYS A 918 34.09 -34.48 9.64
CA LYS A 918 33.84 -35.85 9.16
C LYS A 918 35.01 -36.79 9.45
N ALA A 919 36.25 -36.35 9.24
CA ALA A 919 37.44 -37.17 9.55
C ALA A 919 37.62 -37.40 11.07
N PHE A 920 37.22 -36.44 11.90
CA PHE A 920 37.16 -36.63 13.35
C PHE A 920 36.02 -37.56 13.76
N GLU A 921 34.83 -37.43 13.16
CA GLU A 921 33.67 -38.28 13.41
C GLU A 921 33.95 -39.74 13.07
N GLU A 922 34.51 -40.04 11.90
CA GLU A 922 34.78 -41.42 11.48
C GLU A 922 35.77 -42.13 12.43
N ARG A 923 36.86 -41.44 12.82
CA ARG A 923 37.87 -41.91 13.77
C ARG A 923 37.29 -42.09 15.19
N ARG A 924 36.61 -41.08 15.72
CA ARG A 924 36.08 -41.11 17.09
C ARG A 924 34.89 -42.06 17.25
N LEU A 925 34.07 -42.23 16.20
CA LEU A 925 32.97 -43.19 16.16
C LEU A 925 33.47 -44.64 16.00
N GLU A 926 34.70 -44.85 15.52
CA GLU A 926 35.41 -46.13 15.53
C GLU A 926 35.95 -46.48 16.92
N GLU A 927 36.59 -45.54 17.61
CA GLU A 927 37.01 -45.69 19.02
C GLU A 927 35.83 -45.99 19.95
N MET A 928 34.70 -45.29 19.76
CA MET A 928 33.48 -45.53 20.54
C MET A 928 32.74 -46.83 20.18
N LYS A 929 33.22 -47.70 19.28
CA LYS A 929 32.49 -48.94 18.90
C LYS A 929 32.25 -49.87 20.09
N ASP A 930 33.23 -50.01 20.98
CA ASP A 930 33.17 -50.94 22.11
C ASP A 930 32.46 -50.38 23.36
N GLU A 931 32.20 -49.08 23.41
CA GLU A 931 31.43 -48.45 24.49
C GLU A 931 29.93 -48.85 24.44
N LYS A 932 29.56 -49.84 25.26
CA LYS A 932 28.17 -50.32 25.38
C LYS A 932 27.33 -49.37 26.24
N GLY A 933 26.41 -48.64 25.61
CA GLY A 933 25.36 -47.89 26.33
C GLY A 933 24.65 -46.81 25.51
N LEU A 934 25.38 -46.08 24.66
CA LEU A 934 24.81 -44.98 23.87
C LEU A 934 24.30 -45.43 22.49
N ARG A 935 23.14 -44.91 22.08
CA ARG A 935 22.66 -45.03 20.69
C ARG A 935 23.55 -44.20 19.75
N ARG A 936 23.70 -44.63 18.49
CA ARG A 936 24.58 -43.97 17.49
C ARG A 936 24.40 -42.45 17.42
N GLN A 937 23.16 -41.94 17.44
CA GLN A 937 22.91 -40.50 17.44
C GLN A 937 23.49 -39.78 18.67
N GLN A 938 23.38 -40.38 19.85
CA GLN A 938 23.92 -39.82 21.10
C GLN A 938 25.45 -39.82 21.08
N LYS A 939 26.08 -40.81 20.43
CA LYS A 939 27.54 -40.83 20.18
C LYS A 939 27.93 -39.68 19.25
N ILE A 940 27.23 -39.48 18.13
CA ILE A 940 27.48 -38.36 17.20
C ILE A 940 27.32 -37.00 17.89
N ASP A 941 26.26 -36.81 18.69
CA ASP A 941 26.03 -35.56 19.43
C ASP A 941 27.12 -35.28 20.49
N GLN A 942 27.73 -36.34 21.05
CA GLN A 942 28.87 -36.22 21.97
C GLN A 942 30.17 -35.92 21.22
N ILE A 943 30.45 -36.66 20.14
CA ILE A 943 31.59 -36.43 19.23
C ILE A 943 31.61 -34.99 18.72
N ARG A 944 30.44 -34.41 18.41
CA ARG A 944 30.33 -33.00 17.99
C ARG A 944 30.75 -32.01 19.08
N LYS A 945 30.36 -32.25 20.34
CA LYS A 945 30.78 -31.43 21.50
C LYS A 945 32.26 -31.61 21.84
N GLU A 946 32.82 -32.79 21.58
CA GLU A 946 34.26 -33.05 21.67
C GLU A 946 35.00 -32.26 20.57
N PHE A 947 34.52 -32.32 19.32
CA PHE A 947 35.13 -31.60 18.18
C PHE A 947 35.07 -30.08 18.31
N GLU A 948 33.98 -29.51 18.81
CA GLU A 948 33.84 -28.06 19.06
C GLU A 948 35.00 -27.50 19.91
N LYS A 949 35.60 -28.31 20.80
CA LYS A 949 36.73 -27.95 21.65
C LYS A 949 38.07 -28.52 21.19
N HIS A 950 38.10 -29.30 20.11
CA HIS A 950 39.29 -30.00 19.64
C HIS A 950 40.22 -29.07 18.83
N PRO A 951 41.56 -29.21 18.89
CA PRO A 951 42.48 -28.42 18.06
C PRO A 951 42.34 -28.66 16.56
N ASP A 952 41.86 -29.85 16.13
CA ASP A 952 41.57 -30.14 14.71
C ASP A 952 40.39 -29.32 14.13
N ASN A 953 39.61 -28.62 14.96
CA ASN A 953 38.53 -27.74 14.50
C ASN A 953 39.12 -26.46 13.87
N PRO A 954 38.88 -26.17 12.57
CA PRO A 954 39.45 -25.00 11.91
C PRO A 954 39.07 -23.65 12.53
N PHE A 955 37.97 -23.58 13.31
CA PHE A 955 37.58 -22.36 14.04
C PHE A 955 38.36 -22.15 15.35
N ASN A 956 39.04 -23.19 15.86
CA ASN A 956 39.93 -23.09 17.01
C ASN A 956 41.38 -22.81 16.58
N GLN A 957 41.64 -22.65 15.27
CA GLN A 957 42.93 -22.35 14.68
C GLN A 957 42.99 -20.88 14.25
N VAL A 958 44.21 -20.34 14.19
CA VAL A 958 44.44 -18.91 13.85
C VAL A 958 44.07 -18.65 12.39
N SER A 959 43.07 -17.81 12.16
CA SER A 959 42.59 -17.42 10.83
C SER A 959 42.73 -15.91 10.56
N ALA A 960 43.05 -15.53 9.33
CA ALA A 960 43.11 -14.12 8.89
C ALA A 960 42.01 -13.83 7.88
N THR A 961 41.37 -12.66 8.01
CA THR A 961 40.38 -12.21 7.02
C THR A 961 41.07 -11.82 5.71
N TYR A 962 40.35 -11.96 4.60
CA TYR A 962 40.91 -11.78 3.25
C TYR A 962 41.47 -10.37 2.98
N ASN A 963 41.00 -9.37 3.74
CA ASN A 963 41.30 -7.96 3.54
C ASN A 963 42.47 -7.44 4.42
N MET A 964 43.07 -8.27 5.29
CA MET A 964 44.16 -7.81 6.17
C MET A 964 45.42 -7.41 5.37
N SER A 965 46.04 -6.31 5.79
CA SER A 965 47.30 -5.83 5.22
C SER A 965 48.46 -6.78 5.52
N LYS A 966 49.57 -6.67 4.78
CA LYS A 966 50.77 -7.49 5.04
C LYS A 966 51.37 -7.24 6.43
N GLU A 967 51.21 -6.02 6.95
CA GLU A 967 51.69 -5.59 8.27
C GLU A 967 50.79 -6.17 9.38
N GLU A 968 49.47 -6.13 9.19
CA GLU A 968 48.50 -6.75 10.12
C GLU A 968 48.68 -8.27 10.21
N VAL A 969 48.96 -8.94 9.09
CA VAL A 969 49.26 -10.38 9.07
C VAL A 969 50.59 -10.70 9.78
N ALA A 970 51.57 -9.80 9.74
CA ALA A 970 52.82 -9.94 10.49
C ALA A 970 52.59 -9.78 12.01
N ALA A 971 51.86 -8.74 12.42
CA ALA A 971 51.48 -8.51 13.82
C ALA A 971 50.66 -9.68 14.41
N LEU A 972 49.75 -10.27 13.62
CA LEU A 972 48.99 -11.46 14.06
C LEU A 972 49.92 -12.64 14.36
N LYS A 973 50.90 -12.93 13.48
CA LYS A 973 51.92 -13.97 13.69
C LYS A 973 52.76 -13.72 14.94
N GLU A 974 53.16 -12.48 15.17
CA GLU A 974 53.98 -12.09 16.31
C GLU A 974 53.21 -12.22 17.64
N SER A 975 51.93 -11.84 17.66
CA SER A 975 51.06 -12.02 18.84
C SER A 975 50.87 -13.48 19.26
N GLU A 976 50.68 -14.38 18.28
CA GLU A 976 50.55 -15.83 18.55
C GLU A 976 51.89 -16.48 18.89
N ARG A 977 53.00 -15.99 18.35
CA ARG A 977 54.35 -16.41 18.77
C ARG A 977 54.60 -16.07 20.23
N ALA A 978 54.36 -14.82 20.65
CA ALA A 978 54.50 -14.39 22.04
C ALA A 978 53.59 -15.20 23.00
N LYS A 979 52.38 -15.57 22.54
CA LYS A 979 51.43 -16.40 23.28
C LYS A 979 51.90 -17.86 23.43
N LYS A 980 52.48 -18.46 22.38
CA LYS A 980 53.12 -19.80 22.43
C LYS A 980 54.37 -19.78 23.33
N GLU A 981 55.20 -18.74 23.25
CA GLU A 981 56.40 -18.57 24.08
C GLU A 981 56.04 -18.35 25.56
N GLY A 982 54.98 -17.58 25.86
CA GLY A 982 54.46 -17.41 27.23
C GLY A 982 53.85 -18.68 27.85
N LEU A 983 53.33 -19.60 27.03
CA LEU A 983 52.84 -20.92 27.49
C LEU A 983 53.95 -21.95 27.73
N LEU A 984 55.17 -21.70 27.25
CA LEU A 984 56.35 -22.54 27.47
C LEU A 984 57.24 -22.04 28.62
N ALA A 985 56.94 -20.87 29.17
CA ALA A 985 57.66 -20.22 30.27
C ALA A 985 56.88 -20.21 31.61
N GLY A 986 55.77 -20.96 31.70
CA GLY A 986 54.90 -21.09 32.88
C GLY A 986 54.79 -22.51 33.39
#